data_AF-A0A946I7J5-F1
#
_entry.id   AF-A0A946I7J5-F1
#
_cell.length_a   1.000
_cell.length_b   1.000
_cell.length_c   1.000
_cell.angle_alpha   90.00
_cell.angle_beta   90.00
_cell.angle_gamma   90.00
#
_symmetry.space_group_name_H-M   'P 1'
#
loop_
_entity.id
_entity.type
_entity.pdbx_description
1 polymer ?
#
loop_
_entity_poly.entity_id
_entity_poly.type
_entity_poly.pdbx_seq_one_letter_code
_entity_poly.pdbx_strand_id
1 'polypeptide(L)'
;MTGSKLPRVPYLSAQNNLLQEKSVWHLADASAEIDYSDGAETERSLETILKNATDLSWRSADFSKDFEDWALNYHLSPVRANILRGLSLKPGGRVLEVGAGCGVITRFLGDNGFEVDAIEGSQSRAALAALRCSGLTNVSIVQADFNKVTLPNEGYDVVLFIGVLEYARRFSPQFENSVEAVAHMLRRAARVLAPDGVIVVAIENRMGAKYLFGGAEDHLSRPWAGIAGYPRLGNEAGICTFDAKSWSSIVSSTGLQHSFFYPLPDYKMPAAVISQPGVNLDGAHSVTWRYPSVHRAENSIITSPMRVQTIALEDAGLLPETADSFGLVLTHESTDPKQFLPFGWIIFDDAESSSKGLKYLDPENGASWLVGPDRSVFEVSNSEPVSRFWLRTLVETNNLPAFAELVESHADQVISDLGGVSLESLQIREGGRIEEGMFLRPGISASNLISTKPEWLCKALEDFWLIGQPDLESLSCLQDCDDQDSFSRKTLSVMEAARINAGRKTTSAIYWAMGSEDFNEINKVSVDIDRLLTRHVTFLLPKTVLPKALIRFDPSDHEIERNSEQAKIETFALVGGKDEKHFDLIPAIREGRVEISPNLEVKCINKSVYLEISGSDPWMVLDLKTLGLPSDFDFCEIHVTITWE
;
A
#
# COMPACT_ATOMS: atom_id res chain seq x y z
N MET A 1 -17.72 -2.35 48.80
CA MET A 1 -18.80 -1.36 48.68
C MET A 1 -18.21 -0.07 48.14
N THR A 2 -18.03 0.02 46.83
CA THR A 2 -17.71 1.27 46.15
C THR A 2 -19.04 1.97 45.93
N GLY A 3 -19.26 3.12 46.58
CA GLY A 3 -20.48 3.90 46.38
C GLY A 3 -20.60 4.26 44.90
N SER A 4 -21.63 3.76 44.21
CA SER A 4 -21.92 4.16 42.84
C SER A 4 -22.17 5.67 42.87
N LYS A 5 -21.23 6.45 42.34
CA LYS A 5 -21.48 7.88 42.10
C LYS A 5 -22.66 7.94 41.14
N LEU A 6 -23.70 8.67 41.54
CA LEU A 6 -24.87 8.88 40.69
C LEU A 6 -24.41 9.51 39.36
N PRO A 7 -24.99 9.10 38.22
CA PRO A 7 -24.67 9.70 36.94
C PRO A 7 -24.93 11.20 36.97
N ARG A 8 -24.11 11.96 36.23
CA ARG A 8 -24.30 13.40 36.07
C ARG A 8 -25.72 13.68 35.55
N VAL A 9 -26.35 14.72 36.08
CA VAL A 9 -27.58 15.25 35.51
C VAL A 9 -27.24 15.87 34.14
N PRO A 10 -27.89 15.43 33.03
CA PRO A 10 -27.57 15.92 31.70
C PRO A 10 -27.81 17.42 31.60
N TYR A 11 -27.00 18.14 30.83
CA TYR A 11 -27.22 19.57 30.63
C TYR A 11 -28.58 19.84 29.96
N LEU A 12 -28.99 18.98 29.03
CA LEU A 12 -30.30 19.05 28.39
C LEU A 12 -31.49 18.84 29.35
N SER A 13 -31.29 18.38 30.58
CA SER A 13 -32.37 18.30 31.59
C SER A 13 -32.97 19.67 31.93
N ALA A 14 -32.25 20.77 31.68
CA ALA A 14 -32.75 22.13 31.91
C ALA A 14 -34.01 22.46 31.09
N GLN A 15 -34.24 21.74 29.98
CA GLN A 15 -35.37 21.97 29.08
C GLN A 15 -36.21 20.71 28.82
N ASN A 16 -35.92 19.59 29.49
CA ASN A 16 -36.63 18.34 29.32
C ASN A 16 -36.94 17.71 30.68
N ASN A 17 -38.12 17.10 30.79
CA ASN A 17 -38.45 16.27 31.95
C ASN A 17 -37.78 14.90 31.78
N LEU A 18 -36.63 14.70 32.43
CA LEU A 18 -35.87 13.45 32.37
C LEU A 18 -35.99 12.64 33.65
N LEU A 19 -36.22 11.33 33.49
CA LEU A 19 -36.21 10.35 34.57
C LEU A 19 -34.96 9.47 34.43
N GLN A 20 -34.36 9.10 35.55
CA GLN A 20 -33.20 8.21 35.56
C GLN A 20 -33.62 6.79 35.94
N GLU A 21 -33.27 5.82 35.10
CA GLU A 21 -33.41 4.39 35.36
C GLU A 21 -32.10 3.65 35.01
N LYS A 22 -31.58 2.84 35.93
CA LYS A 22 -30.37 1.99 35.71
C LYS A 22 -29.17 2.73 35.09
N SER A 23 -28.95 3.98 35.49
CA SER A 23 -27.89 4.87 35.00
C SER A 23 -28.08 5.47 33.59
N VAL A 24 -29.26 5.27 32.99
CA VAL A 24 -29.67 5.91 31.74
C VAL A 24 -30.78 6.93 32.04
N TRP A 25 -30.74 8.06 31.35
CA TRP A 25 -31.79 9.08 31.42
C TRP A 25 -32.78 8.91 30.28
N HIS A 26 -34.08 9.07 30.56
CA HIS A 26 -35.17 8.90 29.60
C HIS A 26 -36.10 10.10 29.65
N LEU A 27 -36.70 10.46 28.51
CA LEU A 27 -37.78 11.45 28.48
C LEU A 27 -39.02 10.87 29.16
N ALA A 28 -39.57 11.57 30.15
CA ALA A 28 -40.73 11.10 30.93
C ALA A 28 -41.98 10.84 30.06
N ASP A 29 -42.14 11.61 28.98
CA ASP A 29 -43.34 11.61 28.14
C ASP A 29 -43.13 10.94 26.77
N ALA A 30 -41.94 10.37 26.49
CA ALA A 30 -41.64 9.82 25.17
C ALA A 30 -41.82 8.30 25.12
N SER A 31 -42.68 7.83 24.22
CA SER A 31 -42.95 6.41 23.97
C SER A 31 -42.22 5.82 22.76
N ALA A 32 -41.29 6.56 22.15
CA ALA A 32 -40.74 6.20 20.84
C ALA A 32 -39.27 5.82 20.94
N GLU A 33 -39.05 4.51 21.09
CA GLU A 33 -37.75 3.88 20.93
C GLU A 33 -37.33 3.90 19.45
N ILE A 34 -36.04 4.12 19.19
CA ILE A 34 -35.46 3.86 17.88
C ILE A 34 -35.08 2.39 17.84
N ASP A 35 -35.74 1.64 16.96
CA ASP A 35 -35.47 0.21 16.73
C ASP A 35 -34.28 0.04 15.76
N TYR A 36 -33.08 0.25 16.29
CA TYR A 36 -31.81 -0.05 15.64
C TYR A 36 -31.00 -0.98 16.54
N SER A 37 -30.50 -2.08 15.96
CA SER A 37 -29.68 -3.08 16.65
C SER A 37 -28.63 -3.62 15.70
N ASP A 38 -27.43 -3.87 16.25
CA ASP A 38 -26.35 -4.57 15.55
C ASP A 38 -26.48 -6.11 15.69
N GLY A 39 -27.58 -6.58 16.30
CA GLY A 39 -27.88 -7.99 16.54
C GLY A 39 -27.87 -8.36 18.03
N ALA A 40 -28.90 -9.08 18.48
CA ALA A 40 -29.06 -9.43 19.89
C ALA A 40 -27.94 -10.32 20.46
N GLU A 41 -27.27 -11.10 19.61
CA GLU A 41 -26.12 -11.91 20.00
C GLU A 41 -24.86 -11.06 20.19
N THR A 42 -24.53 -10.22 19.21
CA THR A 42 -23.43 -9.25 19.29
C THR A 42 -23.58 -8.34 20.52
N GLU A 43 -24.77 -7.80 20.77
CA GLU A 43 -25.01 -6.94 21.94
C GLU A 43 -24.83 -7.69 23.28
N ARG A 44 -25.23 -8.96 23.36
CA ARG A 44 -24.97 -9.81 24.54
C ARG A 44 -23.50 -10.11 24.73
N SER A 45 -22.77 -10.34 23.64
CA SER A 45 -21.31 -10.52 23.65
C SER A 45 -20.61 -9.24 24.13
N LEU A 46 -21.01 -8.07 23.64
CA LEU A 46 -20.53 -6.77 24.12
C LEU A 46 -20.77 -6.60 25.62
N GLU A 47 -21.98 -6.88 26.09
CA GLU A 47 -22.32 -6.79 27.51
C GLU A 47 -21.41 -7.68 28.37
N THR A 48 -21.16 -8.91 27.92
CA THR A 48 -20.30 -9.87 28.62
C THR A 48 -18.86 -9.39 28.67
N ILE A 49 -18.32 -8.90 27.55
CA ILE A 49 -16.97 -8.35 27.47
C ILE A 49 -16.83 -7.15 28.41
N LEU A 50 -17.77 -6.20 28.38
CA LEU A 50 -17.75 -5.01 29.22
C LEU A 50 -17.87 -5.34 30.72
N LYS A 51 -18.68 -6.33 31.11
CA LYS A 51 -18.81 -6.75 32.51
C LYS A 51 -17.56 -7.44 33.05
N ASN A 52 -16.86 -8.16 32.19
CA ASN A 52 -15.67 -8.93 32.56
C ASN A 52 -14.36 -8.14 32.39
N ALA A 53 -14.41 -6.97 31.74
CA ALA A 53 -13.26 -6.11 31.58
C ALA A 53 -12.72 -5.65 32.94
N THR A 54 -11.40 -5.70 33.08
CA THR A 54 -10.68 -5.23 34.26
C THR A 54 -10.50 -3.72 34.23
N ASP A 55 -10.43 -3.15 33.03
CA ASP A 55 -10.38 -1.72 32.77
C ASP A 55 -11.34 -1.35 31.64
N LEU A 56 -12.20 -0.35 31.90
CA LEU A 56 -13.16 0.18 30.93
C LEU A 56 -12.64 1.44 30.23
N SER A 57 -11.43 1.91 30.55
CA SER A 57 -10.83 3.09 29.94
C SER A 57 -10.78 2.95 28.41
N TRP A 58 -10.85 4.09 27.71
CA TRP A 58 -10.91 4.08 26.25
C TRP A 58 -9.69 3.43 25.57
N ARG A 59 -8.53 3.34 26.26
CA ARG A 59 -7.32 2.63 25.78
C ARG A 59 -7.09 1.29 26.46
N SER A 60 -8.11 0.70 27.08
CA SER A 60 -7.93 -0.57 27.77
C SER A 60 -7.37 -1.64 26.83
N ALA A 61 -6.37 -2.36 27.31
CA ALA A 61 -5.82 -3.52 26.62
C ALA A 61 -6.87 -4.62 26.42
N ASP A 62 -7.90 -4.68 27.29
CA ASP A 62 -9.02 -5.64 27.17
C ASP A 62 -9.79 -5.49 25.85
N PHE A 63 -9.70 -4.32 25.21
CA PHE A 63 -10.37 -3.97 23.96
C PHE A 63 -9.44 -3.84 22.75
N SER A 64 -8.13 -4.04 22.94
CA SER A 64 -7.11 -3.83 21.89
C SER A 64 -6.81 -5.08 21.05
N LYS A 65 -7.59 -6.14 21.22
CA LYS A 65 -7.49 -7.40 20.48
C LYS A 65 -8.45 -7.46 19.29
N ASP A 66 -8.10 -8.29 18.31
CA ASP A 66 -8.99 -8.59 17.19
C ASP A 66 -10.08 -9.59 17.61
N PHE A 67 -11.32 -9.23 17.33
CA PHE A 67 -12.50 -10.09 17.50
C PHE A 67 -12.90 -10.70 16.15
N GLU A 68 -13.50 -11.89 16.15
CA GLU A 68 -13.99 -12.51 14.91
C GLU A 68 -15.19 -11.75 14.30
N ASP A 69 -15.98 -11.08 15.14
CA ASP A 69 -17.14 -10.29 14.74
C ASP A 69 -16.74 -8.83 14.47
N TRP A 70 -17.02 -8.35 13.27
CA TRP A 70 -16.81 -6.95 12.86
C TRP A 70 -17.50 -5.95 13.79
N ALA A 71 -18.74 -6.22 14.22
CA ALA A 71 -19.46 -5.31 15.11
C ALA A 71 -18.82 -5.25 16.49
N LEU A 72 -18.19 -6.33 16.97
CA LEU A 72 -17.39 -6.29 18.20
C LEU A 72 -16.15 -5.41 18.02
N ASN A 73 -15.39 -5.58 16.93
CA ASN A 73 -14.23 -4.72 16.62
C ASN A 73 -14.65 -3.25 16.52
N TYR A 74 -15.74 -2.98 15.80
CA TYR A 74 -16.32 -1.65 15.67
C TYR A 74 -16.69 -1.07 17.04
N HIS A 75 -17.36 -1.82 17.92
CA HIS A 75 -17.79 -1.23 19.17
C HIS A 75 -16.70 -1.16 20.23
N LEU A 76 -15.67 -2.01 20.20
CA LEU A 76 -14.66 -2.10 21.26
C LEU A 76 -13.36 -1.36 20.92
N SER A 77 -12.99 -1.27 19.65
CA SER A 77 -11.64 -0.82 19.30
C SER A 77 -11.34 0.63 19.71
N PRO A 78 -10.22 0.88 20.42
CA PRO A 78 -9.73 2.22 20.75
C PRO A 78 -9.40 3.07 19.52
N VAL A 79 -9.15 2.44 18.36
CA VAL A 79 -8.83 3.13 17.09
C VAL A 79 -9.95 4.12 16.71
N ARG A 80 -11.20 3.86 17.11
CA ARG A 80 -12.31 4.77 16.84
C ARG A 80 -12.13 6.17 17.37
N ALA A 81 -11.47 6.32 18.52
CA ALA A 81 -11.21 7.62 19.10
C ALA A 81 -10.33 8.52 18.21
N ASN A 82 -9.56 7.93 17.29
CA ASN A 82 -8.67 8.66 16.40
C ASN A 82 -9.40 9.66 15.50
N ILE A 83 -10.72 9.48 15.26
CA ILE A 83 -11.53 10.46 14.54
C ILE A 83 -11.55 11.84 15.21
N LEU A 84 -11.32 11.89 16.54
CA LEU A 84 -11.28 13.13 17.33
C LEU A 84 -9.90 13.50 17.84
N ARG A 85 -8.98 12.54 18.01
CA ARG A 85 -7.67 12.76 18.67
C ARG A 85 -6.79 13.82 18.00
N GLY A 86 -6.93 14.00 16.69
CA GLY A 86 -6.19 15.02 15.93
C GLY A 86 -6.79 16.42 16.00
N LEU A 87 -8.05 16.54 16.43
CA LEU A 87 -8.80 17.79 16.38
C LEU A 87 -8.45 18.72 17.54
N SER A 88 -8.41 20.03 17.28
CA SER A 88 -8.21 21.06 18.30
C SER A 88 -9.51 21.38 19.04
N LEU A 89 -9.94 20.51 19.95
CA LEU A 89 -11.17 20.68 20.72
C LEU A 89 -10.89 21.39 22.06
N LYS A 90 -11.82 22.24 22.52
CA LYS A 90 -11.70 22.97 23.78
C LYS A 90 -11.65 22.00 24.98
N PRO A 91 -10.54 21.95 25.75
CA PRO A 91 -10.42 21.05 26.90
C PRO A 91 -11.51 21.33 27.93
N GLY A 92 -12.13 20.26 28.46
CA GLY A 92 -13.25 20.38 29.40
C GLY A 92 -14.54 20.98 28.80
N GLY A 93 -14.62 21.11 27.48
CA GLY A 93 -15.82 21.60 26.79
C GLY A 93 -17.03 20.70 26.99
N ARG A 94 -18.21 21.27 26.80
CA ARG A 94 -19.48 20.53 26.79
C ARG A 94 -19.74 19.93 25.43
N VAL A 95 -20.00 18.63 25.40
CA VAL A 95 -20.18 17.84 24.18
C VAL A 95 -21.61 17.30 24.13
N LEU A 96 -22.25 17.49 22.99
CA LEU A 96 -23.46 16.76 22.62
C LEU A 96 -23.08 15.69 21.59
N GLU A 97 -23.14 14.42 21.99
CA GLU A 97 -22.93 13.30 21.07
C GLU A 97 -24.30 12.76 20.64
N VAL A 98 -24.60 12.84 19.34
CA VAL A 98 -25.83 12.27 18.78
C VAL A 98 -25.51 10.89 18.21
N GLY A 99 -26.30 9.88 18.57
CA GLY A 99 -26.07 8.50 18.11
C GLY A 99 -24.85 7.86 18.77
N ALA A 100 -24.76 7.91 20.10
CA ALA A 100 -23.60 7.43 20.85
C ALA A 100 -23.32 5.92 20.70
N GLY A 101 -24.28 5.15 20.19
CA GLY A 101 -24.18 3.70 20.03
C GLY A 101 -23.87 3.03 21.37
N CYS A 102 -22.85 2.16 21.38
CA CYS A 102 -22.39 1.50 22.61
C CYS A 102 -21.37 2.35 23.42
N GLY A 103 -21.21 3.64 23.10
CA GLY A 103 -20.47 4.60 23.93
C GLY A 103 -18.95 4.60 23.78
N VAL A 104 -18.40 4.15 22.65
CA VAL A 104 -16.94 4.13 22.43
C VAL A 104 -16.33 5.53 22.36
N ILE A 105 -16.93 6.45 21.60
CA ILE A 105 -16.51 7.85 21.51
C ILE A 105 -16.87 8.58 22.81
N THR A 106 -18.05 8.32 23.37
CA THR A 106 -18.46 8.84 24.69
C THR A 106 -17.43 8.55 25.76
N ARG A 107 -16.92 7.31 25.81
CA ARG A 107 -15.93 6.90 26.80
C ARG A 107 -14.63 7.67 26.65
N PHE A 108 -14.14 7.79 25.41
CA PHE A 108 -12.96 8.60 25.09
C PHE A 108 -13.11 10.05 25.57
N LEU A 109 -14.21 10.70 25.26
CA LEU A 109 -14.47 12.08 25.68
C LEU A 109 -14.50 12.21 27.21
N GLY A 110 -15.21 11.29 27.88
CA GLY A 110 -15.32 11.29 29.33
C GLY A 110 -13.96 11.09 30.03
N ASP A 111 -13.15 10.13 29.57
CA ASP A 111 -11.80 9.90 30.11
C ASP A 111 -10.86 11.11 29.86
N ASN A 112 -11.12 11.92 28.82
CA ASN A 112 -10.38 13.15 28.52
C ASN A 112 -10.98 14.41 29.16
N GLY A 113 -11.92 14.25 30.11
CA GLY A 113 -12.43 15.34 30.95
C GLY A 113 -13.52 16.20 30.31
N PHE A 114 -14.07 15.82 29.16
CA PHE A 114 -15.20 16.52 28.55
C PHE A 114 -16.49 16.28 29.33
N GLU A 115 -17.40 17.25 29.28
CA GLU A 115 -18.74 17.12 29.84
C GLU A 115 -19.72 16.64 28.78
N VAL A 116 -20.12 15.37 28.81
CA VAL A 116 -20.82 14.73 27.68
C VAL A 116 -22.29 14.47 28.01
N ASP A 117 -23.17 15.00 27.16
CA ASP A 117 -24.54 14.49 27.00
C ASP A 117 -24.56 13.60 25.74
N ALA A 118 -24.69 12.29 25.94
CA ALA A 118 -24.70 11.31 24.86
C ALA A 118 -26.12 10.81 24.61
N ILE A 119 -26.67 11.14 23.44
CA ILE A 119 -28.01 10.73 23.02
C ILE A 119 -27.90 9.44 22.20
N GLU A 120 -28.60 8.40 22.62
CA GLU A 120 -28.74 7.14 21.87
C GLU A 120 -30.21 6.74 21.80
N GLY A 121 -30.70 6.35 20.62
CA GLY A 121 -32.12 6.04 20.45
C GLY A 121 -32.51 4.64 20.92
N SER A 122 -31.60 3.67 20.77
CA SER A 122 -31.82 2.27 21.12
C SER A 122 -31.59 2.02 22.61
N GLN A 123 -32.54 1.36 23.27
CA GLN A 123 -32.46 1.07 24.70
C GLN A 123 -31.27 0.15 25.03
N SER A 124 -31.05 -0.90 24.23
CA SER A 124 -29.97 -1.86 24.49
C SER A 124 -28.59 -1.21 24.32
N ARG A 125 -28.41 -0.41 23.27
CA ARG A 125 -27.15 0.31 23.01
C ARG A 125 -26.90 1.40 24.05
N ALA A 126 -27.93 2.14 24.47
CA ALA A 126 -27.82 3.10 25.57
C ALA A 126 -27.41 2.42 26.89
N ALA A 127 -27.94 1.22 27.18
CA ALA A 127 -27.53 0.45 28.35
C ALA A 127 -26.06 -0.01 28.26
N LEU A 128 -25.60 -0.47 27.08
CA LEU A 128 -24.19 -0.79 26.84
C LEU A 128 -23.28 0.43 26.99
N ALA A 129 -23.70 1.59 26.47
CA ALA A 129 -22.97 2.85 26.64
C ALA A 129 -22.86 3.26 28.11
N ALA A 130 -23.93 3.12 28.89
CA ALA A 130 -23.92 3.39 30.33
C ALA A 130 -23.03 2.42 31.11
N LEU A 131 -23.03 1.14 30.73
CA LEU A 131 -22.13 0.13 31.29
C LEU A 131 -20.66 0.48 30.99
N ARG A 132 -20.34 0.77 29.72
CA ARG A 132 -19.00 1.16 29.29
C ARG A 132 -18.52 2.42 29.97
N CYS A 133 -19.36 3.44 30.13
CA CYS A 133 -19.02 4.70 30.75
C CYS A 133 -19.14 4.70 32.28
N SER A 134 -19.34 3.52 32.89
CA SER A 134 -19.44 3.41 34.34
C SER A 134 -18.18 3.93 35.05
N GLY A 135 -18.39 4.64 36.16
CA GLY A 135 -17.32 5.30 36.92
C GLY A 135 -17.03 6.75 36.50
N LEU A 136 -17.49 7.19 35.33
CA LEU A 136 -17.34 8.58 34.88
C LEU A 136 -18.42 9.49 35.48
N THR A 137 -18.01 10.64 36.02
CA THR A 137 -18.92 11.61 36.67
C THR A 137 -19.28 12.79 35.77
N ASN A 138 -18.69 12.85 34.58
CA ASN A 138 -18.82 13.90 33.58
C ASN A 138 -19.60 13.44 32.34
N VAL A 139 -20.15 12.22 32.36
CA VAL A 139 -20.91 11.63 31.25
C VAL A 139 -22.37 11.36 31.68
N SER A 140 -23.29 11.68 30.79
CA SER A 140 -24.71 11.40 30.90
C SER A 140 -25.19 10.68 29.65
N ILE A 141 -25.69 9.45 29.79
CA ILE A 141 -26.32 8.72 28.68
C ILE A 141 -27.82 9.00 28.71
N VAL A 142 -28.37 9.46 27.58
CA VAL A 142 -29.78 9.83 27.42
C VAL A 142 -30.38 8.98 26.31
N GLN A 143 -31.29 8.08 26.68
CA GLN A 143 -32.05 7.31 25.72
C GLN A 143 -33.19 8.18 25.15
N ALA A 144 -33.00 8.69 23.94
CA ALA A 144 -33.96 9.56 23.29
C ALA A 144 -33.74 9.64 21.77
N ASP A 145 -34.80 9.98 21.04
CA ASP A 145 -34.70 10.45 19.66
C ASP A 145 -34.21 11.90 19.66
N PHE A 146 -33.08 12.16 19.00
CA PHE A 146 -32.54 13.52 18.86
C PHE A 146 -33.59 14.49 18.32
N ASN A 147 -34.47 14.07 17.43
CA ASN A 147 -35.53 14.90 16.84
C ASN A 147 -36.64 15.30 17.81
N LYS A 148 -36.70 14.68 18.99
CA LYS A 148 -37.73 14.90 20.01
C LYS A 148 -37.22 15.57 21.27
N VAL A 149 -35.91 15.66 21.47
CA VAL A 149 -35.34 16.41 22.60
C VAL A 149 -35.36 17.91 22.35
N THR A 150 -35.60 18.68 23.40
CA THR A 150 -35.36 20.13 23.41
C THR A 150 -33.93 20.37 23.87
N LEU A 151 -33.18 21.23 23.20
CA LEU A 151 -31.76 21.44 23.52
C LEU A 151 -31.50 22.91 23.83
N PRO A 152 -30.67 23.23 24.84
CA PRO A 152 -30.34 24.61 25.16
C PRO A 152 -29.56 25.26 24.01
N ASN A 153 -30.02 26.44 23.58
CA ASN A 153 -29.31 27.25 22.58
C ASN A 153 -27.92 27.61 23.09
N GLU A 154 -26.93 27.58 22.19
CA GLU A 154 -25.52 27.90 22.49
C GLU A 154 -24.97 27.16 23.73
N GLY A 155 -25.49 25.95 23.97
CA GLY A 155 -25.22 25.14 25.14
C GLY A 155 -23.98 24.25 25.06
N TYR A 156 -23.48 23.96 23.86
CA TYR A 156 -22.43 22.96 23.64
C TYR A 156 -21.25 23.55 22.86
N ASP A 157 -20.03 23.27 23.33
CA ASP A 157 -18.80 23.64 22.65
C ASP A 157 -18.51 22.69 21.46
N VAL A 158 -18.98 21.44 21.55
CA VAL A 158 -18.82 20.42 20.51
C VAL A 158 -20.14 19.68 20.28
N VAL A 159 -20.52 19.46 19.03
CA VAL A 159 -21.63 18.57 18.65
C VAL A 159 -21.13 17.49 17.69
N LEU A 160 -21.44 16.22 17.94
CA LEU A 160 -20.92 15.10 17.15
C LEU A 160 -22.03 14.35 16.41
N PHE A 161 -21.77 14.07 15.13
CA PHE A 161 -22.54 13.13 14.29
C PHE A 161 -21.56 12.15 13.61
N ILE A 162 -21.30 11.01 14.24
CA ILE A 162 -20.32 10.02 13.77
C ILE A 162 -21.08 8.74 13.38
N GLY A 163 -21.35 8.53 12.07
CA GLY A 163 -22.21 7.45 11.58
C GLY A 163 -23.67 7.59 12.06
N VAL A 164 -24.34 8.65 11.61
CA VAL A 164 -25.70 9.01 12.04
C VAL A 164 -26.53 9.60 10.90
N LEU A 165 -25.94 10.52 10.13
CA LEU A 165 -26.68 11.36 9.17
C LEU A 165 -27.15 10.59 7.92
N GLU A 166 -26.57 9.43 7.63
CA GLU A 166 -27.02 8.49 6.61
C GLU A 166 -28.44 7.97 6.87
N TYR A 167 -28.86 7.93 8.14
CA TYR A 167 -30.18 7.51 8.58
C TYR A 167 -31.15 8.68 8.80
N ALA A 168 -30.75 9.93 8.52
CA ALA A 168 -31.53 11.12 8.91
C ALA A 168 -32.99 11.05 8.40
N ARG A 169 -33.22 10.63 7.16
CA ARG A 169 -34.58 10.50 6.61
C ARG A 169 -35.33 9.30 7.15
N ARG A 170 -34.64 8.20 7.47
CA ARG A 170 -35.24 7.01 8.12
C ARG A 170 -35.93 7.39 9.42
N PHE A 171 -35.25 8.19 10.24
CA PHE A 171 -35.75 8.65 11.54
C PHE A 171 -36.44 10.00 11.50
N SER A 172 -36.63 10.58 10.31
CA SER A 172 -37.46 11.76 10.09
C SER A 172 -38.22 11.64 8.76
N PRO A 173 -39.17 10.68 8.67
CA PRO A 173 -39.91 10.39 7.43
C PRO A 173 -40.82 11.53 6.98
N GLN A 174 -41.03 12.55 7.83
CA GLN A 174 -41.76 13.77 7.47
C GLN A 174 -41.02 14.65 6.44
N PHE A 175 -39.71 14.49 6.26
CA PHE A 175 -38.96 15.23 5.23
C PHE A 175 -39.08 14.55 3.87
N GLU A 176 -39.17 15.36 2.81
CA GLU A 176 -39.40 14.86 1.47
C GLU A 176 -38.23 14.01 0.97
N ASN A 177 -37.00 14.42 1.29
CA ASN A 177 -35.75 13.81 0.84
C ASN A 177 -34.66 13.83 1.94
N SER A 178 -33.58 13.08 1.73
CA SER A 178 -32.51 12.93 2.72
C SER A 178 -31.69 14.20 2.92
N VAL A 179 -31.58 15.05 1.89
CA VAL A 179 -30.90 16.35 1.98
C VAL A 179 -31.58 17.26 3.00
N GLU A 180 -32.91 17.35 2.95
CA GLU A 180 -33.70 18.14 3.90
C GLU A 180 -33.61 17.62 5.33
N ALA A 181 -33.64 16.29 5.51
CA ALA A 181 -33.53 15.67 6.83
C ALA A 181 -32.16 15.96 7.46
N VAL A 182 -31.06 15.81 6.71
CA VAL A 182 -29.72 16.15 7.18
C VAL A 182 -29.60 17.64 7.48
N ALA A 183 -30.04 18.51 6.56
CA ALA A 183 -30.00 19.96 6.77
C ALA A 183 -30.83 20.38 8.00
N HIS A 184 -31.94 19.71 8.30
CA HIS A 184 -32.71 19.94 9.52
C HIS A 184 -31.91 19.60 10.78
N MET A 185 -31.27 18.43 10.83
CA MET A 185 -30.43 18.02 11.97
C MET A 185 -29.26 18.99 12.17
N LEU A 186 -28.60 19.41 11.09
CA LEU A 186 -27.51 20.39 11.14
C LEU A 186 -27.98 21.78 11.60
N ARG A 187 -29.15 22.27 11.18
CA ARG A 187 -29.72 23.54 11.69
C ARG A 187 -30.07 23.47 13.17
N ARG A 188 -30.45 22.29 13.68
CA ARG A 188 -30.65 22.08 15.12
C ARG A 188 -29.32 22.09 15.86
N ALA A 189 -28.31 21.41 15.33
CA ALA A 189 -26.95 21.43 15.87
C ALA A 189 -26.36 22.85 15.90
N ALA A 190 -26.48 23.62 14.81
CA ALA A 190 -26.01 25.00 14.74
C ALA A 190 -26.60 25.90 15.83
N ARG A 191 -27.90 25.73 16.14
CA ARG A 191 -28.59 26.52 17.18
C ARG A 191 -28.08 26.26 18.59
N VAL A 192 -27.68 25.02 18.87
CA VAL A 192 -27.24 24.59 20.20
C VAL A 192 -25.72 24.73 20.36
N LEU A 193 -25.01 24.97 19.26
CA LEU A 193 -23.58 25.18 19.23
C LEU A 193 -23.24 26.57 19.77
N ALA A 194 -22.29 26.63 20.69
CA ALA A 194 -21.71 27.88 21.17
C ALA A 194 -21.08 28.68 20.01
N PRO A 195 -20.91 30.02 20.14
CA PRO A 195 -20.37 30.87 19.07
C PRO A 195 -19.01 30.39 18.51
N ASP A 196 -18.11 29.93 19.38
CA ASP A 196 -16.78 29.41 19.02
C ASP A 196 -16.74 27.87 18.98
N GLY A 197 -17.91 27.22 18.96
CA GLY A 197 -18.03 25.77 18.96
C GLY A 197 -17.80 25.13 17.60
N VAL A 198 -17.67 23.80 17.59
CA VAL A 198 -17.53 23.00 16.37
C VAL A 198 -18.54 21.84 16.32
N ILE A 199 -19.10 21.60 15.14
CA ILE A 199 -19.83 20.37 14.83
C ILE A 199 -18.85 19.44 14.10
N VAL A 200 -18.69 18.20 14.55
CA VAL A 200 -17.88 17.20 13.85
C VAL A 200 -18.81 16.17 13.23
N VAL A 201 -18.70 15.99 11.92
CA VAL A 201 -19.39 14.94 11.16
C VAL A 201 -18.35 13.94 10.69
N ALA A 202 -18.63 12.65 10.83
CA ALA A 202 -17.81 11.59 10.24
C ALA A 202 -18.73 10.53 9.60
N ILE A 203 -18.52 10.28 8.31
CA ILE A 203 -19.52 9.62 7.46
C ILE A 203 -18.87 9.03 6.20
N GLU A 204 -19.47 8.01 5.61
CA GLU A 204 -19.07 7.47 4.31
C GLU A 204 -19.24 8.51 3.18
N ASN A 205 -18.37 8.36 2.19
CA ASN A 205 -18.49 9.03 0.92
C ASN A 205 -19.14 8.08 -0.09
N ARG A 206 -20.29 8.45 -0.68
CA ARG A 206 -20.94 7.61 -1.69
C ARG A 206 -20.06 7.32 -2.92
N MET A 207 -19.05 8.17 -3.17
CA MET A 207 -18.08 8.08 -4.26
C MET A 207 -16.73 7.47 -3.81
N GLY A 208 -16.66 6.90 -2.61
CA GLY A 208 -15.46 6.22 -2.11
C GLY A 208 -14.89 5.22 -3.12
N ALA A 209 -13.57 5.19 -3.24
CA ALA A 209 -12.84 4.34 -4.18
C ALA A 209 -13.31 2.89 -4.11
N LYS A 210 -13.53 2.36 -2.90
CA LYS A 210 -14.04 0.99 -2.71
C LYS A 210 -15.37 0.74 -3.43
N TYR A 211 -16.27 1.73 -3.50
CA TYR A 211 -17.58 1.59 -4.13
C TYR A 211 -17.51 1.70 -5.66
N LEU A 212 -16.57 2.49 -6.19
CA LEU A 212 -16.30 2.55 -7.64
C LEU A 212 -15.86 1.19 -8.17
N PHE A 213 -15.10 0.44 -7.37
CA PHE A 213 -14.50 -0.85 -7.71
C PHE A 213 -15.35 -2.06 -7.29
N GLY A 214 -16.66 -1.86 -7.08
CA GLY A 214 -17.64 -2.94 -6.87
C GLY A 214 -17.89 -3.33 -5.42
N GLY A 215 -17.28 -2.62 -4.46
CA GLY A 215 -17.61 -2.73 -3.05
C GLY A 215 -19.09 -2.47 -2.78
N ALA A 216 -19.66 -3.30 -1.91
CA ALA A 216 -21.03 -3.12 -1.46
C ALA A 216 -21.16 -1.88 -0.56
N GLU A 217 -22.25 -1.14 -0.74
CA GLU A 217 -22.58 0.00 0.13
C GLU A 217 -22.80 -0.48 1.58
N ASP A 218 -22.22 0.23 2.55
CA ASP A 218 -22.02 -0.24 3.92
C ASP A 218 -23.33 -0.55 4.70
N HIS A 219 -24.46 -0.02 4.26
CA HIS A 219 -25.74 -0.13 4.97
C HIS A 219 -26.75 -0.99 4.22
N LEU A 220 -26.65 -1.02 2.90
CA LEU A 220 -27.55 -1.77 2.02
C LEU A 220 -26.95 -3.11 1.57
N SER A 221 -25.67 -3.36 1.85
CA SER A 221 -24.92 -4.55 1.43
C SER A 221 -25.11 -4.87 -0.06
N ARG A 222 -25.15 -3.81 -0.89
CA ARG A 222 -25.40 -3.88 -2.33
C ARG A 222 -24.35 -3.07 -3.09
N PRO A 223 -23.61 -3.68 -4.03
CA PRO A 223 -22.68 -2.98 -4.91
C PRO A 223 -23.33 -1.82 -5.66
N TRP A 224 -22.57 -0.74 -5.82
CA TRP A 224 -22.93 0.47 -6.57
C TRP A 224 -24.21 1.21 -6.11
N ALA A 225 -24.81 0.88 -4.96
CA ALA A 225 -26.05 1.53 -4.53
C ALA A 225 -25.90 3.07 -4.41
N GLY A 226 -24.81 3.53 -3.79
CA GLY A 226 -24.48 4.96 -3.69
C GLY A 226 -24.08 5.59 -5.03
N ILE A 227 -23.28 4.87 -5.84
CA ILE A 227 -22.85 5.29 -7.18
C ILE A 227 -24.04 5.50 -8.13
N ALA A 228 -25.03 4.60 -8.07
CA ALA A 228 -26.27 4.70 -8.85
C ALA A 228 -27.23 5.80 -8.33
N GLY A 229 -26.86 6.49 -7.25
CA GLY A 229 -27.66 7.57 -6.67
C GLY A 229 -28.90 7.10 -5.92
N TYR A 230 -28.88 5.89 -5.36
CA TYR A 230 -29.98 5.31 -4.57
C TYR A 230 -31.34 5.35 -5.32
N PRO A 231 -31.45 4.65 -6.48
CA PRO A 231 -32.71 4.61 -7.22
C PRO A 231 -33.81 4.04 -6.32
N ARG A 232 -34.97 4.68 -6.28
CA ARG A 232 -36.07 4.31 -5.37
C ARG A 232 -36.69 2.97 -5.77
N LEU A 233 -36.07 1.86 -5.37
CA LEU A 233 -36.52 0.49 -5.68
C LEU A 233 -37.48 -0.09 -4.61
N GLY A 234 -37.96 0.73 -3.67
CA GLY A 234 -38.79 0.29 -2.54
C GLY A 234 -37.95 -0.15 -1.32
N ASN A 235 -38.56 -0.14 -0.13
CA ASN A 235 -38.02 -0.48 1.21
C ASN A 235 -36.64 0.06 1.65
N GLU A 236 -35.96 0.92 0.88
CA GLU A 236 -34.67 1.55 1.27
C GLU A 236 -34.80 2.61 2.38
N ALA A 237 -35.99 2.74 2.99
CA ALA A 237 -36.30 3.38 4.27
C ALA A 237 -35.55 4.69 4.62
N GLY A 238 -35.13 5.49 3.63
CA GLY A 238 -34.45 6.76 3.88
C GLY A 238 -32.97 6.69 4.22
N ILE A 239 -32.27 5.58 3.91
CA ILE A 239 -30.80 5.48 4.02
C ILE A 239 -30.15 6.12 2.79
N CYS A 240 -29.20 7.03 2.98
CA CYS A 240 -28.50 7.72 1.88
C CYS A 240 -27.20 8.39 2.37
N THR A 241 -26.09 8.19 1.66
CA THR A 241 -24.84 8.95 1.86
C THR A 241 -24.60 9.93 0.70
N PHE A 242 -23.66 10.85 0.87
CA PHE A 242 -23.46 12.00 -0.02
C PHE A 242 -22.00 12.13 -0.45
N ASP A 243 -21.77 12.67 -1.65
CA ASP A 243 -20.44 13.06 -2.11
C ASP A 243 -20.01 14.43 -1.56
N ALA A 244 -18.74 14.79 -1.72
CA ALA A 244 -18.16 16.03 -1.21
C ALA A 244 -18.94 17.28 -1.67
N LYS A 245 -19.37 17.32 -2.94
CA LYS A 245 -20.15 18.43 -3.51
C LYS A 245 -21.52 18.54 -2.86
N SER A 246 -22.20 17.42 -2.67
CA SER A 246 -23.51 17.35 -2.02
C SER A 246 -23.41 17.77 -0.56
N TRP A 247 -22.40 17.30 0.18
CA TRP A 247 -22.10 17.75 1.54
C TRP A 247 -21.87 19.26 1.61
N SER A 248 -21.04 19.81 0.72
CA SER A 248 -20.77 21.25 0.66
C SER A 248 -22.06 22.06 0.45
N SER A 249 -22.95 21.59 -0.42
CA SER A 249 -24.25 22.22 -0.68
C SER A 249 -25.19 22.12 0.51
N ILE A 250 -25.25 20.96 1.18
CA ILE A 250 -26.08 20.73 2.37
C ILE A 250 -25.64 21.68 3.49
N VAL A 251 -24.34 21.70 3.81
CA VAL A 251 -23.79 22.55 4.87
C VAL A 251 -24.05 24.03 4.59
N SER A 252 -23.78 24.49 3.36
CA SER A 252 -24.03 25.89 2.96
C SER A 252 -25.50 26.31 3.15
N SER A 253 -26.45 25.39 2.92
CA SER A 253 -27.89 25.64 3.12
C SER A 253 -28.32 25.81 4.60
N THR A 254 -27.39 25.63 5.53
CA THR A 254 -27.63 25.76 6.97
C THR A 254 -26.99 27.00 7.59
N GLY A 255 -26.22 27.78 6.81
CA GLY A 255 -25.47 28.94 7.32
C GLY A 255 -24.21 28.56 8.10
N LEU A 256 -23.74 27.32 7.95
CA LEU A 256 -22.48 26.84 8.50
C LEU A 256 -21.38 26.89 7.44
N GLN A 257 -20.14 27.03 7.89
CA GLN A 257 -18.94 26.80 7.09
C GLN A 257 -18.34 25.44 7.41
N HIS A 258 -17.47 24.91 6.54
CA HIS A 258 -16.84 23.61 6.77
C HIS A 258 -15.40 23.52 6.25
N SER A 259 -14.67 22.56 6.81
CA SER A 259 -13.44 22.02 6.23
C SER A 259 -13.47 20.50 6.28
N PHE A 260 -13.01 19.86 5.20
CA PHE A 260 -12.88 18.41 5.13
C PHE A 260 -11.56 17.92 5.75
N PHE A 261 -11.61 16.70 6.24
CA PHE A 261 -10.46 15.82 6.47
C PHE A 261 -10.86 14.38 6.09
N TYR A 262 -9.88 13.53 5.84
CA TYR A 262 -10.06 12.20 5.26
C TYR A 262 -9.49 11.15 6.21
N PRO A 263 -10.34 10.48 7.01
CA PRO A 263 -9.91 9.35 7.80
C PRO A 263 -9.61 8.15 6.91
N LEU A 264 -8.50 7.46 7.19
CA LEU A 264 -8.00 6.31 6.45
C LEU A 264 -7.84 5.10 7.39
N PRO A 265 -8.21 3.88 6.96
CA PRO A 265 -8.85 3.59 5.68
C PRO A 265 -10.28 4.14 5.58
N ASP A 266 -10.94 4.36 6.73
CA ASP A 266 -12.18 5.13 6.83
C ASP A 266 -12.47 5.60 8.26
N TYR A 267 -13.56 6.35 8.44
CA TYR A 267 -14.00 6.89 9.72
C TYR A 267 -14.38 5.82 10.76
N LYS A 268 -14.63 4.57 10.34
CA LYS A 268 -15.02 3.49 11.25
C LYS A 268 -13.83 2.98 12.04
N MET A 269 -12.65 2.89 11.41
CA MET A 269 -11.38 2.48 12.02
C MET A 269 -10.24 3.41 11.57
N PRO A 270 -10.26 4.70 11.95
CA PRO A 270 -9.32 5.69 11.44
C PRO A 270 -7.92 5.46 12.01
N ALA A 271 -7.02 4.86 11.24
CA ALA A 271 -5.62 4.69 11.59
C ALA A 271 -4.74 5.87 11.15
N ALA A 272 -5.22 6.67 10.20
CA ALA A 272 -4.65 7.95 9.82
C ALA A 272 -5.75 8.97 9.47
N VAL A 273 -5.39 10.25 9.44
CA VAL A 273 -6.25 11.33 8.91
C VAL A 273 -5.42 12.30 8.08
N ILE A 274 -5.98 12.81 6.99
CA ILE A 274 -5.38 13.85 6.14
C ILE A 274 -6.35 15.04 6.08
N SER A 275 -5.92 16.25 6.43
CA SER A 275 -6.76 17.44 6.25
C SER A 275 -6.85 17.82 4.77
N GLN A 276 -7.90 18.55 4.37
CA GLN A 276 -8.04 19.02 2.98
C GLN A 276 -6.77 19.71 2.43
N PRO A 277 -6.10 20.63 3.16
CA PRO A 277 -4.83 21.19 2.70
C PRO A 277 -3.68 20.18 2.66
N GLY A 278 -3.73 19.16 3.53
CA GLY A 278 -2.70 18.14 3.69
C GLY A 278 -2.55 17.16 2.53
N VAL A 279 -3.56 17.06 1.65
CA VAL A 279 -3.55 16.13 0.50
C VAL A 279 -2.35 16.35 -0.42
N ASN A 280 -1.88 17.59 -0.55
CA ASN A 280 -0.76 17.95 -1.43
C ASN A 280 0.56 18.15 -0.67
N LEU A 281 0.63 17.77 0.60
CA LEU A 281 1.85 17.88 1.40
C LEU A 281 2.72 16.62 1.27
N ASP A 282 4.02 16.79 1.54
CA ASP A 282 4.97 15.69 1.49
C ASP A 282 4.54 14.52 2.37
N GLY A 283 4.67 13.30 1.83
CA GLY A 283 4.33 12.05 2.52
C GLY A 283 2.83 11.72 2.56
N ALA A 284 1.94 12.58 2.06
CA ALA A 284 0.50 12.29 2.02
C ALA A 284 0.19 11.00 1.23
N HIS A 285 0.87 10.80 0.09
CA HIS A 285 0.77 9.58 -0.73
C HIS A 285 1.29 8.33 -0.02
N SER A 286 2.23 8.49 0.91
CA SER A 286 2.76 7.39 1.72
C SER A 286 1.77 7.00 2.81
N VAL A 287 1.05 7.99 3.37
CA VAL A 287 -0.05 7.74 4.32
C VAL A 287 -1.17 6.97 3.64
N THR A 288 -1.61 7.41 2.46
CA THR A 288 -2.67 6.72 1.72
C THR A 288 -2.27 5.34 1.24
N TRP A 289 -1.04 5.19 0.72
CA TRP A 289 -0.46 3.88 0.38
C TRP A 289 -0.53 2.91 1.55
N ARG A 290 -0.29 3.38 2.78
CA ARG A 290 -0.28 2.53 3.96
C ARG A 290 -1.67 2.07 4.40
N TYR A 291 -2.69 2.90 4.18
CA TYR A 291 -4.05 2.67 4.70
C TYR A 291 -5.06 2.63 3.54
N PRO A 292 -5.08 1.52 2.77
CA PRO A 292 -5.92 1.39 1.58
C PRO A 292 -7.40 1.26 1.93
N SER A 293 -8.24 1.37 0.92
CA SER A 293 -9.66 1.03 1.00
C SER A 293 -9.93 -0.34 1.64
N VAL A 294 -11.03 -0.43 2.41
CA VAL A 294 -11.46 -1.66 3.10
C VAL A 294 -12.94 -1.95 2.89
N HIS A 295 -13.25 -3.20 2.58
CA HIS A 295 -14.62 -3.70 2.44
C HIS A 295 -15.09 -4.37 3.72
N ARG A 296 -16.26 -3.97 4.22
CA ARG A 296 -16.87 -4.57 5.42
C ARG A 296 -18.32 -4.97 5.24
N ALA A 297 -18.92 -4.57 4.12
CA ALA A 297 -20.25 -5.02 3.73
C ALA A 297 -20.19 -6.32 2.96
N GLU A 298 -21.18 -7.17 3.21
CA GLU A 298 -21.42 -8.39 2.48
C GLU A 298 -21.77 -8.12 1.01
N ASN A 299 -21.65 -9.14 0.15
CA ASN A 299 -21.99 -9.09 -1.27
C ASN A 299 -21.16 -8.11 -2.13
N SER A 300 -19.97 -7.72 -1.66
CA SER A 300 -19.02 -6.93 -2.46
C SER A 300 -18.53 -7.71 -3.68
N ILE A 301 -18.46 -7.05 -4.83
CA ILE A 301 -17.78 -7.57 -6.03
C ILE A 301 -16.40 -6.95 -6.03
N ILE A 302 -15.41 -7.68 -5.51
CA ILE A 302 -14.05 -7.16 -5.38
C ILE A 302 -13.39 -7.19 -6.76
N THR A 303 -13.07 -6.01 -7.30
CA THR A 303 -12.22 -5.90 -8.50
C THR A 303 -10.78 -5.61 -8.07
N SER A 304 -9.87 -6.55 -8.33
CA SER A 304 -8.44 -6.41 -8.06
C SER A 304 -7.69 -5.96 -9.33
N PRO A 305 -6.55 -5.26 -9.23
CA PRO A 305 -5.88 -4.84 -7.99
C PRO A 305 -6.41 -3.50 -7.45
N MET A 306 -7.21 -3.55 -6.38
CA MET A 306 -7.88 -2.38 -5.80
C MET A 306 -6.88 -1.34 -5.29
N ARG A 307 -5.78 -1.76 -4.68
CA ARG A 307 -4.80 -0.82 -4.12
C ARG A 307 -4.18 0.03 -5.22
N VAL A 308 -3.82 -0.59 -6.36
CA VAL A 308 -3.29 0.12 -7.53
C VAL A 308 -4.34 1.07 -8.11
N GLN A 309 -5.60 0.66 -8.17
CA GLN A 309 -6.69 1.50 -8.65
C GLN A 309 -6.93 2.73 -7.74
N THR A 310 -6.92 2.55 -6.42
CA THR A 310 -7.07 3.65 -5.45
C THR A 310 -5.90 4.64 -5.56
N ILE A 311 -4.66 4.15 -5.66
CA ILE A 311 -3.48 5.01 -5.85
C ILE A 311 -3.57 5.82 -7.14
N ALA A 312 -4.06 5.21 -8.22
CA ALA A 312 -4.22 5.93 -9.48
C ALA A 312 -5.19 7.11 -9.36
N LEU A 313 -6.24 6.99 -8.53
CA LEU A 313 -7.14 8.11 -8.22
C LEU A 313 -6.41 9.18 -7.40
N GLU A 314 -5.62 8.77 -6.41
CA GLU A 314 -4.86 9.70 -5.56
C GLU A 314 -3.79 10.48 -6.35
N ASP A 315 -3.03 9.80 -7.21
CA ASP A 315 -2.04 10.41 -8.10
C ASP A 315 -2.68 11.38 -9.09
N ALA A 316 -3.94 11.14 -9.47
CA ALA A 316 -4.74 12.06 -10.26
C ALA A 316 -5.30 13.25 -9.45
N GLY A 317 -5.00 13.33 -8.16
CA GLY A 317 -5.46 14.38 -7.25
C GLY A 317 -6.91 14.21 -6.80
N LEU A 318 -7.49 13.01 -6.90
CA LEU A 318 -8.92 12.74 -6.64
C LEU A 318 -9.22 12.22 -5.23
N LEU A 319 -8.23 12.16 -4.33
CA LEU A 319 -8.47 11.77 -2.93
C LEU A 319 -9.64 12.54 -2.28
N PRO A 320 -9.78 13.87 -2.45
CA PRO A 320 -10.91 14.62 -1.90
C PRO A 320 -12.29 14.12 -2.35
N GLU A 321 -12.38 13.58 -3.57
CA GLU A 321 -13.60 13.08 -4.17
C GLU A 321 -13.83 11.59 -3.92
N THR A 322 -12.75 10.81 -3.72
CA THR A 322 -12.80 9.35 -3.70
C THR A 322 -12.29 8.71 -2.41
N ALA A 323 -11.92 9.48 -1.38
CA ALA A 323 -11.71 8.93 -0.04
C ALA A 323 -12.96 8.15 0.40
N ASP A 324 -12.81 6.99 1.02
CA ASP A 324 -13.95 6.12 1.36
C ASP A 324 -14.90 6.76 2.39
N SER A 325 -14.43 7.77 3.10
CA SER A 325 -15.22 8.53 4.06
C SER A 325 -14.70 9.94 4.25
N PHE A 326 -15.55 10.79 4.80
CA PHE A 326 -15.25 12.16 5.17
C PHE A 326 -15.31 12.33 6.68
N GLY A 327 -14.37 13.12 7.17
CA GLY A 327 -14.54 13.93 8.36
C GLY A 327 -14.83 15.38 7.95
N LEU A 328 -15.78 16.03 8.61
CA LEU A 328 -16.07 17.45 8.42
C LEU A 328 -16.07 18.14 9.78
N VAL A 329 -15.39 19.28 9.86
CA VAL A 329 -15.56 20.24 10.94
C VAL A 329 -16.44 21.37 10.43
N LEU A 330 -17.58 21.60 11.07
CA LEU A 330 -18.54 22.65 10.73
C LEU A 330 -18.59 23.70 11.84
N THR A 331 -18.72 24.96 11.45
CA THR A 331 -18.65 26.10 12.38
C THR A 331 -19.61 27.20 11.93
N HIS A 332 -19.93 28.11 12.83
CA HIS A 332 -20.60 29.37 12.48
C HIS A 332 -19.71 30.23 11.58
N GLU A 333 -20.29 31.11 10.76
CA GLU A 333 -19.54 31.96 9.81
C GLU A 333 -18.46 32.85 10.45
N SER A 334 -18.56 33.12 11.75
CA SER A 334 -17.58 33.91 12.51
C SER A 334 -16.28 33.16 12.81
N THR A 335 -16.23 31.85 12.58
CA THR A 335 -15.23 30.95 13.13
C THR A 335 -14.63 30.14 11.98
N ASP A 336 -13.31 30.24 11.74
CA ASP A 336 -12.68 29.46 10.66
C ASP A 336 -12.66 27.97 11.03
N PRO A 337 -13.27 27.06 10.25
CA PRO A 337 -13.24 25.62 10.53
C PRO A 337 -11.83 25.03 10.54
N LYS A 338 -10.86 25.62 9.81
CA LYS A 338 -9.49 25.08 9.71
C LYS A 338 -8.73 25.11 11.04
N GLN A 339 -9.09 25.99 11.98
CA GLN A 339 -8.43 26.06 13.29
C GLN A 339 -8.60 24.77 14.10
N PHE A 340 -9.64 23.97 13.79
CA PHE A 340 -9.90 22.68 14.43
C PHE A 340 -9.07 21.53 13.82
N LEU A 341 -8.35 21.78 12.73
CA LEU A 341 -7.51 20.81 12.01
C LEU A 341 -6.04 21.25 12.05
N PRO A 342 -5.36 21.21 13.21
CA PRO A 342 -3.97 21.68 13.36
C PRO A 342 -2.96 20.65 12.82
N PHE A 343 -3.18 20.17 11.60
CA PHE A 343 -2.35 19.16 10.93
C PHE A 343 -2.59 19.15 9.41
N GLY A 344 -1.56 18.83 8.66
CA GLY A 344 -1.64 18.34 7.29
C GLY A 344 -2.11 16.88 7.27
N TRP A 345 -1.38 16.00 7.92
CA TRP A 345 -1.78 14.61 8.12
C TRP A 345 -1.32 14.08 9.47
N ILE A 346 -1.97 13.02 9.95
CA ILE A 346 -1.65 12.31 11.19
C ILE A 346 -1.69 10.81 10.89
N ILE A 347 -0.68 10.10 11.38
CA ILE A 347 -0.69 8.65 11.51
C ILE A 347 -0.78 8.34 13.00
N PHE A 348 -1.80 7.57 13.36
CA PHE A 348 -1.99 7.13 14.73
C PHE A 348 -1.29 5.80 14.95
N ASP A 349 -0.80 5.61 16.16
CA ASP A 349 -0.13 4.38 16.56
C ASP A 349 -1.16 3.36 17.03
N ASP A 350 -0.77 2.09 16.97
CA ASP A 350 -1.54 0.99 17.55
C ASP A 350 -1.74 1.24 19.05
N ALA A 351 -2.94 0.97 19.54
CA ALA A 351 -3.39 1.37 20.87
C ALA A 351 -2.55 0.80 22.02
N GLU A 352 -1.90 -0.34 21.79
CA GLU A 352 -1.02 -1.05 22.73
C GLU A 352 0.37 -0.42 22.89
N SER A 353 0.78 0.46 21.97
CA SER A 353 2.11 1.06 21.99
C SER A 353 2.17 2.28 22.92
N SER A 354 3.32 2.42 23.61
CA SER A 354 3.69 3.63 24.36
C SER A 354 4.08 4.81 23.45
N SER A 355 3.98 4.63 22.13
CA SER A 355 4.41 5.59 21.15
C SER A 355 3.37 6.69 20.90
N LYS A 356 3.85 7.73 20.22
CA LYS A 356 3.39 9.09 20.35
C LYS A 356 2.41 9.54 19.26
N GLY A 357 2.11 8.73 18.24
CA GLY A 357 1.49 9.21 16.99
C GLY A 357 2.46 10.08 16.20
N LEU A 358 2.35 10.15 14.88
CA LEU A 358 3.10 11.12 14.07
C LEU A 358 2.12 12.09 13.42
N LYS A 359 2.44 13.38 13.45
CA LYS A 359 1.71 14.41 12.72
C LYS A 359 2.65 15.20 11.84
N TYR A 360 2.16 15.67 10.71
CA TYR A 360 2.83 16.66 9.88
C TYR A 360 1.98 17.90 9.82
N LEU A 361 2.60 19.07 10.00
CA LEU A 361 1.89 20.34 9.99
C LEU A 361 1.89 20.94 8.59
N ASP A 362 3.08 21.27 8.10
CA ASP A 362 3.34 21.97 6.86
C ASP A 362 4.85 21.88 6.52
N PRO A 363 5.30 22.35 5.34
CA PRO A 363 6.71 22.32 4.96
C PRO A 363 7.65 23.14 5.84
N GLU A 364 7.15 24.13 6.58
CA GLU A 364 7.98 24.96 7.46
C GLU A 364 8.21 24.29 8.82
N ASN A 365 7.23 23.53 9.30
CA ASN A 365 7.22 22.92 10.62
C ASN A 365 7.49 21.40 10.61
N GLY A 366 7.41 20.75 9.45
CA GLY A 366 7.73 19.33 9.23
C GLY A 366 6.85 18.34 9.99
N ALA A 367 7.34 17.09 10.11
CA ALA A 367 6.71 16.05 10.93
C ALA A 367 7.18 16.11 12.37
N SER A 368 6.28 15.93 13.33
CA SER A 368 6.59 15.81 14.76
C SER A 368 5.73 14.73 15.40
N TRP A 369 6.11 14.29 16.60
CA TRP A 369 5.24 13.43 17.40
C TRP A 369 3.89 14.12 17.71
N LEU A 370 2.79 13.36 17.69
CA LEU A 370 1.44 13.84 17.99
C LEU A 370 1.29 14.14 19.50
N VAL A 371 1.86 13.30 20.37
CA VAL A 371 1.82 13.44 21.83
C VAL A 371 3.20 13.21 22.44
N GLY A 372 3.71 14.11 23.27
CA GLY A 372 4.90 13.83 24.09
C GLY A 372 5.85 15.03 24.23
N PRO A 373 6.86 14.93 25.11
CA PRO A 373 7.81 16.02 25.37
C PRO A 373 8.82 16.23 24.25
N ASP A 374 9.00 15.21 23.39
CA ASP A 374 9.94 15.25 22.27
C ASP A 374 9.31 16.04 21.12
N ARG A 375 9.96 17.15 20.75
CA ARG A 375 9.56 18.05 19.67
C ARG A 375 10.50 17.94 18.47
N SER A 376 11.23 16.83 18.35
CA SER A 376 12.06 16.57 17.18
C SER A 376 11.21 16.68 15.92
N VAL A 377 11.74 17.40 14.94
CA VAL A 377 11.14 17.56 13.62
C VAL A 377 11.86 16.60 12.68
N PHE A 378 11.08 15.85 11.91
CA PHE A 378 11.57 14.91 10.91
C PHE A 378 11.31 15.47 9.51
N GLU A 379 12.31 15.35 8.64
CA GLU A 379 12.11 15.59 7.22
C GLU A 379 11.25 14.47 6.63
N VAL A 380 10.28 14.87 5.81
CA VAL A 380 9.41 13.96 5.08
C VAL A 380 9.71 14.13 3.61
N SER A 381 10.06 13.04 2.95
CA SER A 381 10.32 13.00 1.53
C SER A 381 9.02 12.71 0.76
N ASN A 382 8.91 13.31 -0.44
CA ASN A 382 7.81 13.02 -1.37
C ASN A 382 8.13 11.87 -2.34
N SER A 383 9.26 11.17 -2.17
CA SER A 383 9.63 10.02 -3.00
C SER A 383 8.66 8.85 -2.83
N GLU A 384 8.54 7.98 -3.83
CA GLU A 384 7.62 6.84 -3.83
C GLU A 384 8.18 5.71 -2.93
N PRO A 385 7.37 5.06 -2.07
CA PRO A 385 7.80 3.85 -1.36
C PRO A 385 8.22 2.75 -2.34
N VAL A 386 9.34 2.04 -2.07
CA VAL A 386 9.81 0.95 -2.96
C VAL A 386 8.75 -0.14 -3.13
N SER A 387 8.02 -0.48 -2.07
CA SER A 387 6.92 -1.45 -2.12
C SER A 387 5.78 -1.01 -3.05
N ARG A 388 5.51 0.29 -3.16
CA ARG A 388 4.53 0.83 -4.09
C ARG A 388 4.99 0.69 -5.54
N PHE A 389 6.23 1.04 -5.81
CA PHE A 389 6.85 0.88 -7.13
C PHE A 389 6.88 -0.59 -7.58
N TRP A 390 7.25 -1.50 -6.66
CA TRP A 390 7.23 -2.95 -6.87
C TRP A 390 5.83 -3.46 -7.25
N LEU A 391 4.80 -3.06 -6.51
CA LEU A 391 3.44 -3.51 -6.80
C LEU A 391 2.97 -3.02 -8.17
N ARG A 392 3.19 -1.75 -8.50
CA ARG A 392 2.82 -1.19 -9.81
C ARG A 392 3.53 -1.92 -10.95
N THR A 393 4.83 -2.15 -10.81
CA THR A 393 5.64 -2.85 -11.82
C THR A 393 5.16 -4.28 -12.02
N LEU A 394 4.90 -5.00 -10.92
CA LEU A 394 4.45 -6.39 -11.01
C LEU A 394 3.03 -6.51 -11.58
N VAL A 395 2.13 -5.58 -11.24
CA VAL A 395 0.78 -5.50 -11.82
C VAL A 395 0.82 -5.18 -13.31
N GLU A 396 1.65 -4.22 -13.73
CA GLU A 396 1.77 -3.81 -15.14
C GLU A 396 2.38 -4.93 -16.00
N THR A 397 3.46 -5.55 -15.51
CA THR A 397 4.22 -6.54 -16.28
C THR A 397 3.63 -7.94 -16.17
N ASN A 398 2.98 -8.27 -15.06
CA ASN A 398 2.48 -9.60 -14.71
C ASN A 398 3.53 -10.69 -15.00
N ASN A 399 4.79 -10.40 -14.67
CA ASN A 399 5.97 -11.18 -15.04
C ASN A 399 6.89 -11.38 -13.83
N LEU A 400 6.79 -12.55 -13.21
CA LEU A 400 7.56 -12.90 -12.02
C LEU A 400 9.09 -12.90 -12.27
N PRO A 401 9.63 -13.44 -13.38
CA PRO A 401 11.06 -13.30 -13.71
C PRO A 401 11.58 -11.86 -13.77
N ALA A 402 10.87 -10.95 -14.45
CA ALA A 402 11.28 -9.56 -14.53
C ALA A 402 11.22 -8.87 -13.15
N PHE A 403 10.19 -9.18 -12.37
CA PHE A 403 10.08 -8.69 -11.00
C PHE A 403 11.20 -9.22 -10.09
N ALA A 404 11.55 -10.49 -10.21
CA ALA A 404 12.63 -11.11 -9.47
C ALA A 404 13.98 -10.43 -9.76
N GLU A 405 14.29 -10.14 -11.02
CA GLU A 405 15.48 -9.41 -11.43
C GLU A 405 15.51 -7.98 -10.84
N LEU A 406 14.38 -7.28 -10.88
CA LEU A 406 14.24 -5.94 -10.29
C LEU A 406 14.52 -5.95 -8.79
N VAL A 407 13.86 -6.84 -8.04
CA VAL A 407 14.02 -6.98 -6.59
C VAL A 407 15.46 -7.34 -6.24
N GLU A 408 16.08 -8.20 -7.03
CA GLU A 408 17.48 -8.59 -6.83
C GLU A 408 18.44 -7.41 -7.02
N SER A 409 18.25 -6.62 -8.07
CA SER A 409 19.04 -5.40 -8.33
C SER A 409 18.86 -4.37 -7.21
N HIS A 410 17.62 -4.20 -6.74
CA HIS A 410 17.33 -3.33 -5.60
C HIS A 410 18.01 -3.81 -4.31
N ALA A 411 18.04 -5.13 -4.07
CA ALA A 411 18.74 -5.70 -2.92
C ALA A 411 20.24 -5.43 -2.97
N ASP A 412 20.88 -5.50 -4.15
CA ASP A 412 22.30 -5.15 -4.29
C ASP A 412 22.56 -3.69 -3.92
N GLN A 413 21.73 -2.77 -4.40
CA GLN A 413 21.84 -1.36 -4.04
C GLN A 413 21.63 -1.13 -2.53
N VAL A 414 20.62 -1.76 -1.92
CA VAL A 414 20.31 -1.57 -0.50
C VAL A 414 21.42 -2.11 0.40
N ILE A 415 22.00 -3.27 0.07
CA ILE A 415 23.09 -3.86 0.85
C ILE A 415 24.39 -3.05 0.68
N SER A 416 24.72 -2.62 -0.54
CA SER A 416 25.96 -1.91 -0.83
C SER A 416 25.95 -0.45 -0.36
N ASP A 417 24.86 0.29 -0.63
CA ASP A 417 24.80 1.73 -0.41
C ASP A 417 24.13 2.11 0.91
N LEU A 418 23.19 1.30 1.41
CA LEU A 418 22.34 1.62 2.57
C LEU A 418 22.53 0.68 3.76
N GLY A 419 23.40 -0.32 3.66
CA GLY A 419 23.72 -1.23 4.77
C GLY A 419 22.58 -2.17 5.20
N GLY A 420 21.59 -2.41 4.33
CA GLY A 420 20.53 -3.39 4.60
C GLY A 420 19.31 -2.86 5.37
N VAL A 421 18.94 -1.60 5.17
CA VAL A 421 17.72 -0.98 5.71
C VAL A 421 16.46 -1.74 5.27
N SER A 422 15.47 -1.87 6.17
CA SER A 422 14.22 -2.63 5.90
C SER A 422 13.40 -2.03 4.76
N LEU A 423 12.70 -2.88 4.00
CA LEU A 423 11.89 -2.47 2.82
C LEU A 423 10.93 -1.32 3.13
N GLU A 424 10.32 -1.34 4.31
CA GLU A 424 9.39 -0.29 4.72
C GLU A 424 10.09 1.06 4.67
N SER A 425 11.32 1.21 5.17
CA SER A 425 12.05 2.49 5.23
C SER A 425 12.73 2.90 3.90
N LEU A 426 12.37 2.28 2.79
CA LEU A 426 12.97 2.55 1.48
C LEU A 426 12.04 3.32 0.56
N GLN A 427 12.62 4.30 -0.12
CA GLN A 427 11.96 5.07 -1.15
C GLN A 427 12.76 5.02 -2.45
N ILE A 428 12.09 5.24 -3.57
CA ILE A 428 12.67 5.28 -4.91
C ILE A 428 12.49 6.68 -5.50
N ARG A 429 13.60 7.25 -6.00
CA ARG A 429 13.61 8.53 -6.71
C ARG A 429 13.38 8.35 -8.21
N GLU A 430 13.06 9.47 -8.86
CA GLU A 430 13.11 9.58 -10.31
C GLU A 430 14.50 9.16 -10.83
N GLY A 431 14.54 8.20 -11.75
CA GLY A 431 15.77 7.56 -12.23
C GLY A 431 16.12 6.21 -11.56
N GLY A 432 15.29 5.72 -10.64
CA GLY A 432 15.38 4.36 -10.10
C GLY A 432 16.36 4.17 -8.93
N ARG A 433 16.92 5.27 -8.40
CA ARG A 433 17.82 5.21 -7.24
C ARG A 433 17.03 5.01 -5.95
N ILE A 434 17.42 4.02 -5.15
CA ILE A 434 16.88 3.77 -3.82
C ILE A 434 17.61 4.64 -2.79
N GLU A 435 16.84 5.16 -1.84
CA GLU A 435 17.34 5.87 -0.68
C GLU A 435 16.60 5.43 0.59
N GLU A 436 17.24 5.66 1.73
CA GLU A 436 16.55 5.61 3.01
C GLU A 436 15.63 6.83 3.11
N GLY A 437 14.36 6.56 3.40
CA GLY A 437 13.36 7.59 3.62
C GLY A 437 12.48 7.19 4.79
N MET A 438 11.99 8.16 5.54
CA MET A 438 11.08 7.87 6.64
C MET A 438 9.76 7.35 6.06
N PHE A 439 9.60 6.02 6.03
CA PHE A 439 8.30 5.39 5.89
C PHE A 439 7.67 5.34 7.26
N LEU A 440 6.57 6.06 7.36
CA LEU A 440 6.00 6.51 8.61
C LEU A 440 5.32 5.34 9.34
N ARG A 441 6.09 4.43 9.96
CA ARG A 441 5.59 3.47 10.94
C ARG A 441 6.04 3.87 12.33
N PRO A 442 5.15 4.41 13.16
CA PRO A 442 5.47 4.75 14.53
C PRO A 442 5.93 3.51 15.30
N GLY A 443 7.06 3.63 16.01
CA GLY A 443 7.58 2.55 16.87
C GLY A 443 8.57 1.58 16.20
N ILE A 444 8.88 1.73 14.91
CA ILE A 444 9.99 1.00 14.29
C ILE A 444 11.24 1.88 14.29
N SER A 445 12.29 1.39 14.95
CA SER A 445 13.62 1.95 14.78
C SER A 445 14.10 1.60 13.38
N ALA A 446 14.56 2.58 12.61
CA ALA A 446 15.28 2.41 11.32
C ALA A 446 16.51 1.48 11.40
N SER A 447 16.79 0.87 12.56
CA SER A 447 18.03 0.18 12.91
C SER A 447 17.97 -1.34 12.90
N ASN A 448 16.97 -1.98 12.29
CA ASN A 448 17.06 -3.43 12.03
C ASN A 448 17.80 -3.65 10.70
N LEU A 449 19.10 -3.37 10.72
CA LEU A 449 19.97 -3.62 9.58
C LEU A 449 20.08 -5.12 9.35
N ILE A 450 19.74 -5.56 8.15
CA ILE A 450 19.92 -6.95 7.71
C ILE A 450 21.18 -6.98 6.86
N SER A 451 22.26 -7.51 7.43
CA SER A 451 23.61 -7.37 6.87
C SER A 451 23.89 -8.27 5.66
N THR A 452 23.01 -9.23 5.35
CA THR A 452 23.20 -10.16 4.24
C THR A 452 22.09 -10.05 3.20
N LYS A 453 22.46 -10.08 1.91
CA LYS A 453 21.51 -10.04 0.79
C LYS A 453 20.42 -11.14 0.88
N PRO A 454 20.73 -12.41 1.21
CA PRO A 454 19.70 -13.45 1.29
C PRO A 454 18.67 -13.20 2.40
N GLU A 455 19.11 -12.82 3.60
CA GLU A 455 18.20 -12.53 4.71
C GLU A 455 17.34 -11.29 4.40
N TRP A 456 17.94 -10.28 3.77
CA TRP A 456 17.23 -9.07 3.39
C TRP A 456 16.16 -9.36 2.34
N LEU A 457 16.48 -10.15 1.31
CA LEU A 457 15.53 -10.55 0.27
C LEU A 457 14.34 -11.32 0.85
N CYS A 458 14.58 -12.28 1.75
CA CYS A 458 13.51 -12.99 2.43
C CYS A 458 12.59 -12.00 3.15
N LYS A 459 13.15 -11.16 4.01
CA LYS A 459 12.35 -10.22 4.80
C LYS A 459 11.60 -9.20 3.94
N ALA A 460 12.24 -8.67 2.90
CA ALA A 460 11.61 -7.72 1.99
C ALA A 460 10.43 -8.35 1.22
N LEU A 461 10.54 -9.60 0.77
CA LEU A 461 9.45 -10.29 0.09
C LEU A 461 8.28 -10.61 1.04
N GLU A 462 8.57 -10.96 2.29
CA GLU A 462 7.57 -11.14 3.35
C GLU A 462 6.79 -9.85 3.61
N ASP A 463 7.49 -8.74 3.80
CA ASP A 463 6.89 -7.42 4.04
C ASP A 463 6.08 -6.96 2.83
N PHE A 464 6.60 -7.18 1.62
CA PHE A 464 5.91 -6.85 0.37
C PHE A 464 4.62 -7.64 0.21
N TRP A 465 4.62 -8.94 0.53
CA TRP A 465 3.41 -9.77 0.52
C TRP A 465 2.36 -9.21 1.48
N LEU A 466 2.74 -8.94 2.73
CA LEU A 466 1.81 -8.43 3.74
C LEU A 466 1.15 -7.11 3.32
N ILE A 467 1.89 -6.25 2.61
CA ILE A 467 1.37 -4.98 2.09
C ILE A 467 0.45 -5.21 0.88
N GLY A 468 0.82 -6.08 -0.04
CA GLY A 468 0.16 -6.23 -1.34
C GLY A 468 -0.80 -7.42 -1.48
N GLN A 469 -1.00 -8.24 -0.45
CA GLN A 469 -1.60 -9.58 -0.57
C GLN A 469 -2.84 -9.65 -1.47
N PRO A 470 -3.92 -8.87 -1.29
CA PRO A 470 -5.13 -9.00 -2.11
C PRO A 470 -4.90 -8.66 -3.60
N ASP A 471 -3.95 -7.77 -3.87
CA ASP A 471 -3.56 -7.38 -5.22
C ASP A 471 -2.66 -8.45 -5.86
N LEU A 472 -1.70 -8.99 -5.09
CA LEU A 472 -0.76 -10.02 -5.54
C LEU A 472 -1.47 -11.34 -5.87
N GLU A 473 -2.42 -11.77 -5.04
CA GLU A 473 -3.23 -12.98 -5.25
C GLU A 473 -4.06 -12.91 -6.54
N SER A 474 -4.34 -11.71 -7.05
CA SER A 474 -5.08 -11.54 -8.30
C SER A 474 -4.25 -11.71 -9.58
N LEU A 475 -2.92 -11.79 -9.46
CA LEU A 475 -2.00 -11.83 -10.60
C LEU A 475 -1.80 -13.24 -11.12
N SER A 476 -1.98 -13.44 -12.42
CA SER A 476 -1.84 -14.77 -13.02
C SER A 476 -0.41 -15.32 -12.94
N CYS A 477 0.63 -14.48 -12.91
CA CYS A 477 2.00 -14.96 -12.70
C CYS A 477 2.24 -15.55 -11.29
N LEU A 478 1.36 -15.23 -10.34
CA LEU A 478 1.38 -15.68 -8.96
C LEU A 478 0.26 -16.68 -8.61
N GLN A 479 -0.46 -17.21 -9.60
CA GLN A 479 -1.60 -18.12 -9.38
C GLN A 479 -1.28 -19.40 -8.58
N ASP A 480 0.01 -19.77 -8.47
CA ASP A 480 0.48 -20.93 -7.69
C ASP A 480 1.07 -20.54 -6.32
N CYS A 481 0.90 -19.27 -5.90
CA CYS A 481 1.37 -18.75 -4.63
C CYS A 481 0.15 -18.52 -3.73
N ASP A 482 -0.09 -19.46 -2.82
CA ASP A 482 -1.24 -19.45 -1.91
C ASP A 482 -0.99 -18.62 -0.63
N ASP A 483 0.28 -18.31 -0.34
CA ASP A 483 0.71 -17.67 0.89
C ASP A 483 2.06 -16.94 0.75
N GLN A 484 2.44 -16.23 1.80
CA GLN A 484 3.71 -15.50 1.92
C GLN A 484 4.93 -16.39 1.65
N ASP A 485 4.93 -17.62 2.16
CA ASP A 485 6.06 -18.54 2.08
C ASP A 485 6.24 -19.09 0.65
N SER A 486 5.15 -19.43 -0.03
CA SER A 486 5.15 -19.89 -1.42
C SER A 486 5.52 -18.77 -2.38
N PHE A 487 5.06 -17.53 -2.16
CA PHE A 487 5.48 -16.35 -2.90
C PHE A 487 6.99 -16.10 -2.79
N SER A 488 7.50 -16.03 -1.56
CA SER A 488 8.92 -15.78 -1.30
C SER A 488 9.81 -16.88 -1.91
N ARG A 489 9.47 -18.16 -1.68
CA ARG A 489 10.23 -19.29 -2.25
C ARG A 489 10.24 -19.29 -3.77
N LYS A 490 9.09 -19.05 -4.41
CA LYS A 490 8.98 -19.05 -5.88
C LYS A 490 9.82 -17.90 -6.46
N THR A 491 9.72 -16.72 -5.89
CA THR A 491 10.49 -15.54 -6.34
C THR A 491 12.00 -15.77 -6.21
N LEU A 492 12.47 -16.26 -5.05
CA LEU A 492 13.88 -16.57 -4.83
C LEU A 492 14.40 -17.67 -5.76
N SER A 493 13.59 -18.71 -6.02
CA SER A 493 13.96 -19.78 -6.95
C SER A 493 14.11 -19.28 -8.39
N VAL A 494 13.28 -18.31 -8.81
CA VAL A 494 13.38 -17.67 -10.12
C VAL A 494 14.66 -16.85 -10.23
N MET A 495 15.04 -16.09 -9.19
CA MET A 495 16.33 -15.38 -9.12
C MET A 495 17.52 -16.35 -9.26
N GLU A 496 17.50 -17.46 -8.51
CA GLU A 496 18.57 -18.46 -8.55
C GLU A 496 18.69 -19.11 -9.94
N ALA A 497 17.57 -19.47 -10.57
CA ALA A 497 17.55 -20.01 -11.92
C ALA A 497 18.09 -19.01 -12.95
N ALA A 498 17.80 -17.71 -12.80
CA ALA A 498 18.31 -16.65 -13.66
C ALA A 498 19.84 -16.50 -13.54
N ARG A 499 20.39 -16.49 -12.32
CA ARG A 499 21.84 -16.47 -12.09
C ARG A 499 22.56 -17.66 -12.72
N ILE A 500 22.00 -18.86 -12.51
CA ILE A 500 22.53 -20.08 -13.12
C ILE A 500 22.50 -19.99 -14.65
N ASN A 501 21.47 -19.38 -15.25
CA ASN A 501 21.38 -19.19 -16.69
C ASN A 501 22.32 -18.09 -17.23
N ALA A 502 22.55 -17.01 -16.49
CA ALA A 502 23.51 -15.97 -16.86
C ALA A 502 24.94 -16.53 -16.89
N GLY A 503 25.30 -17.34 -15.88
CA GLY A 503 26.57 -18.08 -15.87
C GLY A 503 26.70 -19.15 -16.96
N ARG A 504 25.67 -19.46 -17.77
CA ARG A 504 25.73 -20.48 -18.83
C ARG A 504 26.05 -19.94 -20.23
N LYS A 505 26.10 -18.62 -20.43
CA LYS A 505 26.32 -18.01 -21.77
C LYS A 505 27.74 -17.44 -21.91
N THR A 506 28.28 -17.48 -23.12
CA THR A 506 29.55 -16.83 -23.54
C THR A 506 29.42 -16.32 -24.97
N THR A 507 30.20 -15.33 -25.39
CA THR A 507 30.24 -14.87 -26.78
C THR A 507 31.48 -15.43 -27.48
N SER A 508 31.29 -16.11 -28.62
CA SER A 508 32.40 -16.43 -29.52
C SER A 508 32.46 -15.43 -30.67
N ALA A 509 33.66 -15.12 -31.15
CA ALA A 509 33.84 -14.19 -32.27
C ALA A 509 34.84 -14.69 -33.32
N ILE A 510 34.62 -14.24 -34.55
CA ILE A 510 35.56 -14.38 -35.67
C ILE A 510 35.95 -12.98 -36.16
N TYR A 511 37.25 -12.76 -36.34
CA TYR A 511 37.80 -11.59 -37.02
C TYR A 511 38.55 -11.98 -38.27
N TRP A 512 38.66 -11.06 -39.22
CA TRP A 512 39.46 -11.27 -40.43
C TRP A 512 40.26 -10.02 -40.83
N ALA A 513 41.45 -10.23 -41.38
CA ALA A 513 42.35 -9.18 -41.83
C ALA A 513 43.04 -9.56 -43.14
N MET A 514 43.38 -8.58 -43.99
CA MET A 514 44.05 -8.81 -45.27
C MET A 514 45.52 -8.38 -45.20
N GLY A 515 46.44 -9.29 -45.54
CA GLY A 515 47.87 -8.95 -45.65
C GLY A 515 48.51 -8.60 -44.30
N SER A 516 48.98 -7.36 -44.14
CA SER A 516 49.62 -6.86 -42.92
C SER A 516 48.70 -5.93 -42.10
N GLU A 517 47.39 -6.00 -42.32
CA GLU A 517 46.41 -5.25 -41.53
C GLU A 517 46.22 -5.88 -40.14
N ASP A 518 46.01 -5.03 -39.13
CA ASP A 518 45.65 -5.48 -37.79
C ASP A 518 44.16 -5.85 -37.71
N PHE A 519 43.84 -6.84 -36.86
CA PHE A 519 42.45 -7.16 -36.51
C PHE A 519 41.76 -5.95 -35.87
N ASN A 520 40.48 -5.75 -36.19
CA ASN A 520 39.71 -4.60 -35.73
C ASN A 520 38.22 -4.94 -35.61
N GLU A 521 37.48 -4.14 -34.86
CA GLU A 521 36.05 -4.35 -34.60
C GLU A 521 35.14 -4.19 -35.83
N ILE A 522 35.63 -3.60 -36.94
CA ILE A 522 34.86 -3.46 -38.17
C ILE A 522 34.80 -4.80 -38.92
N ASN A 523 35.88 -5.58 -38.86
CA ASN A 523 35.98 -6.90 -39.48
C ASN A 523 35.81 -8.01 -38.43
N LYS A 524 34.63 -8.03 -37.78
CA LYS A 524 34.26 -8.97 -36.72
C LYS A 524 32.83 -9.45 -36.89
N VAL A 525 32.57 -10.69 -36.47
CA VAL A 525 31.23 -11.21 -36.20
C VAL A 525 31.25 -12.00 -34.91
N SER A 526 30.22 -11.84 -34.07
CA SER A 526 30.09 -12.51 -32.78
C SER A 526 28.75 -13.22 -32.64
N VAL A 527 28.72 -14.32 -31.89
CA VAL A 527 27.52 -15.13 -31.63
C VAL A 527 27.52 -15.57 -30.16
N ASP A 528 26.38 -15.42 -29.49
CA ASP A 528 26.17 -15.91 -28.13
C ASP A 528 25.96 -17.44 -28.13
N ILE A 529 26.69 -18.14 -27.26
CA ILE A 529 26.69 -19.60 -27.13
C ILE A 529 26.33 -20.01 -25.71
N ASP A 530 25.44 -20.99 -25.60
CA ASP A 530 25.14 -21.72 -24.35
C ASP A 530 26.15 -22.86 -24.13
N ARG A 531 26.86 -22.81 -23.01
CA ARG A 531 27.98 -23.68 -22.64
C ARG A 531 27.58 -25.09 -22.15
N LEU A 532 26.29 -25.47 -22.13
CA LEU A 532 25.87 -26.81 -21.68
C LEU A 532 25.56 -27.81 -22.80
N LEU A 533 25.66 -27.41 -24.07
CA LEU A 533 25.30 -28.24 -25.21
C LEU A 533 26.33 -28.12 -26.34
N THR A 534 26.48 -29.19 -27.13
CA THR A 534 27.15 -29.10 -28.43
C THR A 534 26.36 -28.15 -29.32
N ARG A 535 27.02 -27.14 -29.88
CA ARG A 535 26.42 -26.15 -30.77
C ARG A 535 27.11 -26.16 -32.13
N HIS A 536 26.32 -26.21 -33.19
CA HIS A 536 26.76 -25.85 -34.53
C HIS A 536 26.54 -24.34 -34.70
N VAL A 537 27.63 -23.59 -34.85
CA VAL A 537 27.66 -22.13 -34.92
C VAL A 537 28.01 -21.72 -36.35
N THR A 538 27.18 -20.87 -36.95
CA THR A 538 27.43 -20.30 -38.27
C THR A 538 27.72 -18.81 -38.11
N PHE A 539 28.94 -18.41 -38.43
CA PHE A 539 29.36 -17.02 -38.49
C PHE A 539 29.15 -16.50 -39.92
N LEU A 540 28.17 -15.62 -40.10
CA LEU A 540 27.87 -14.97 -41.37
C LEU A 540 28.70 -13.69 -41.50
N LEU A 541 29.63 -13.67 -42.46
CA LEU A 541 30.50 -12.53 -42.71
C LEU A 541 29.75 -11.49 -43.55
N PRO A 542 29.76 -10.20 -43.16
CA PRO A 542 29.02 -9.14 -43.86
C PRO A 542 29.55 -8.84 -45.27
N LYS A 543 30.73 -9.36 -45.61
CA LYS A 543 31.34 -9.28 -46.94
C LYS A 543 32.12 -10.55 -47.23
N THR A 544 32.25 -10.88 -48.51
CA THR A 544 33.06 -12.01 -48.96
C THR A 544 34.54 -11.78 -48.64
N VAL A 545 35.18 -12.80 -48.08
CA VAL A 545 36.59 -12.82 -47.69
C VAL A 545 37.40 -13.67 -48.67
N LEU A 546 38.59 -13.17 -49.01
CA LEU A 546 39.50 -13.80 -49.97
C LEU A 546 40.37 -14.88 -49.30
N PRO A 547 40.85 -15.89 -50.05
CA PRO A 547 41.63 -17.02 -49.52
C PRO A 547 43.05 -16.64 -49.04
N LYS A 548 43.38 -15.35 -49.03
CA LYS A 548 44.66 -14.78 -48.56
C LYS A 548 44.52 -14.04 -47.22
N ALA A 549 43.37 -14.13 -46.56
CA ALA A 549 43.10 -13.47 -45.29
C ALA A 549 43.74 -14.22 -44.10
N LEU A 550 43.95 -13.49 -43.01
CA LEU A 550 44.13 -14.04 -41.67
C LEU A 550 42.75 -14.17 -41.01
N ILE A 551 42.49 -15.28 -40.33
CA ILE A 551 41.27 -15.51 -39.54
C ILE A 551 41.64 -15.68 -38.09
N ARG A 552 41.09 -14.82 -37.21
CA ARG A 552 41.19 -14.96 -35.76
C ARG A 552 39.89 -15.53 -35.22
N PHE A 553 39.98 -16.59 -34.41
CA PHE A 553 38.86 -17.17 -33.69
C PHE A 553 39.03 -16.99 -32.19
N ASP A 554 38.03 -16.34 -31.59
CA ASP A 554 37.93 -16.08 -30.17
C ASP A 554 36.83 -17.01 -29.65
N PRO A 555 37.17 -18.15 -29.02
CA PRO A 555 36.17 -19.08 -28.54
C PRO A 555 35.28 -18.49 -27.44
N SER A 556 35.72 -17.46 -26.72
CA SER A 556 35.00 -16.92 -25.57
C SER A 556 35.49 -15.55 -25.13
N ASP A 557 34.59 -14.74 -24.57
CA ASP A 557 34.84 -13.42 -23.99
C ASP A 557 34.49 -13.29 -22.49
N HIS A 558 34.02 -14.36 -21.83
CA HIS A 558 33.65 -14.31 -20.41
C HIS A 558 34.87 -14.48 -19.46
N GLU A 559 34.73 -13.99 -18.22
CA GLU A 559 35.70 -14.24 -17.17
C GLU A 559 35.60 -15.68 -16.65
N ILE A 560 36.72 -16.40 -16.64
CA ILE A 560 36.74 -17.81 -16.25
C ILE A 560 36.62 -17.94 -14.73
N GLU A 561 35.56 -18.60 -14.26
CA GLU A 561 35.29 -18.82 -12.83
C GLU A 561 36.21 -19.88 -12.19
N ARG A 562 36.85 -20.73 -13.00
CA ARG A 562 37.78 -21.81 -12.60
C ARG A 562 39.20 -21.54 -13.10
N ASN A 563 40.20 -22.22 -12.53
CA ASN A 563 41.61 -22.08 -12.96
C ASN A 563 41.86 -22.39 -14.47
N SER A 564 40.94 -23.10 -15.14
CA SER A 564 40.92 -23.34 -16.59
C SER A 564 39.57 -23.95 -17.03
N GLU A 565 39.11 -23.65 -18.25
CA GLU A 565 37.97 -24.28 -18.92
C GLU A 565 38.38 -25.02 -20.20
N GLN A 566 37.58 -25.97 -20.67
CA GLN A 566 37.87 -26.74 -21.88
C GLN A 566 36.72 -26.68 -22.89
N ALA A 567 37.06 -26.43 -24.16
CA ALA A 567 36.12 -26.50 -25.27
C ALA A 567 36.64 -27.44 -26.37
N LYS A 568 35.81 -28.37 -26.81
CA LYS A 568 36.09 -29.29 -27.90
C LYS A 568 35.52 -28.75 -29.21
N ILE A 569 36.37 -28.61 -30.23
CA ILE A 569 35.94 -28.32 -31.60
C ILE A 569 35.84 -29.63 -32.38
N GLU A 570 34.62 -29.93 -32.85
CA GLU A 570 34.31 -31.12 -33.64
C GLU A 570 34.43 -30.86 -35.14
N THR A 571 34.04 -29.67 -35.59
CA THR A 571 34.20 -29.22 -36.98
C THR A 571 34.58 -27.75 -37.01
N PHE A 572 35.43 -27.36 -37.97
CA PHE A 572 35.73 -25.96 -38.24
C PHE A 572 35.97 -25.81 -39.73
N ALA A 573 35.05 -25.16 -40.46
CA ALA A 573 35.12 -25.08 -41.91
C ALA A 573 34.78 -23.68 -42.44
N LEU A 574 35.44 -23.29 -43.52
CA LEU A 574 35.04 -22.15 -44.37
C LEU A 574 34.03 -22.66 -45.40
N VAL A 575 32.96 -21.92 -45.66
CA VAL A 575 31.95 -22.28 -46.66
C VAL A 575 31.88 -21.19 -47.72
N GLY A 576 32.17 -21.57 -48.98
CA GLY A 576 32.36 -20.62 -50.07
C GLY A 576 32.49 -21.24 -51.46
N GLY A 577 32.70 -20.39 -52.46
CA GLY A 577 32.72 -20.74 -53.88
C GLY A 577 31.35 -20.97 -54.51
N LYS A 578 31.32 -21.17 -55.84
CA LYS A 578 30.09 -21.27 -56.65
C LYS A 578 29.11 -22.40 -56.28
N ASP A 579 29.55 -23.39 -55.51
CA ASP A 579 28.78 -24.59 -55.13
C ASP A 579 28.75 -24.83 -53.60
N GLU A 580 28.94 -23.80 -52.77
CA GLU A 580 28.96 -23.93 -51.28
C GLU A 580 29.95 -25.02 -50.79
N LYS A 581 31.18 -24.99 -51.31
CA LYS A 581 32.21 -25.97 -50.92
C LYS A 581 32.68 -25.67 -49.50
N HIS A 582 32.82 -26.74 -48.71
CA HIS A 582 33.39 -26.69 -47.37
C HIS A 582 34.91 -26.92 -47.43
N PHE A 583 35.68 -26.03 -46.81
CA PHE A 583 37.11 -26.18 -46.60
C PHE A 583 37.40 -26.38 -45.11
N ASP A 584 37.83 -27.59 -44.74
CA ASP A 584 38.07 -27.98 -43.34
C ASP A 584 39.39 -27.39 -42.81
N LEU A 585 39.30 -26.69 -41.69
CA LEU A 585 40.42 -26.05 -40.99
C LEU A 585 41.00 -26.93 -39.88
N ILE A 586 40.32 -27.99 -39.45
CA ILE A 586 40.79 -28.90 -38.40
C ILE A 586 42.18 -29.49 -38.70
N PRO A 587 42.51 -29.92 -39.93
CA PRO A 587 43.85 -30.41 -40.25
C PRO A 587 44.95 -29.37 -39.99
N ALA A 588 44.71 -28.09 -40.32
CA ALA A 588 45.67 -27.01 -40.10
C ALA A 588 45.95 -26.78 -38.62
N ILE A 589 44.90 -26.81 -37.80
CA ILE A 589 45.00 -26.68 -36.34
C ILE A 589 45.81 -27.85 -35.75
N ARG A 590 45.55 -29.08 -36.22
CA ARG A 590 46.25 -30.29 -35.75
C ARG A 590 47.72 -30.34 -36.13
N GLU A 591 48.09 -29.73 -37.25
CA GLU A 591 49.48 -29.59 -37.69
C GLU A 591 50.22 -28.43 -37.00
N GLY A 592 49.57 -27.71 -36.08
CA GLY A 592 50.15 -26.57 -35.38
C GLY A 592 50.37 -25.35 -36.27
N ARG A 593 49.64 -25.24 -37.38
CA ARG A 593 49.71 -24.08 -38.30
C ARG A 593 48.83 -22.93 -37.83
N VAL A 594 48.83 -22.66 -36.52
CA VAL A 594 48.04 -21.62 -35.88
C VAL A 594 48.90 -20.84 -34.90
N GLU A 595 48.68 -19.54 -34.83
CA GLU A 595 49.20 -18.70 -33.76
C GLU A 595 48.14 -18.65 -32.65
N ILE A 596 48.56 -18.67 -31.38
CA ILE A 596 47.64 -18.73 -30.24
C ILE A 596 48.02 -17.70 -29.19
N SER A 597 47.02 -17.16 -28.50
CA SER A 597 47.20 -16.28 -27.34
C SER A 597 47.84 -17.01 -26.15
N PRO A 598 48.44 -16.28 -25.18
CA PRO A 598 48.89 -16.87 -23.91
C PRO A 598 47.78 -17.51 -23.07
N ASN A 599 46.51 -17.13 -23.30
CA ASN A 599 45.34 -17.58 -22.56
C ASN A 599 44.67 -18.83 -23.19
N LEU A 600 45.29 -19.40 -24.22
CA LEU A 600 44.76 -20.52 -24.99
C LEU A 600 45.84 -21.58 -25.22
N GLU A 601 45.57 -22.81 -24.81
CA GLU A 601 46.35 -23.99 -25.20
C GLU A 601 45.51 -24.88 -26.13
N VAL A 602 46.12 -25.37 -27.21
CA VAL A 602 45.44 -26.25 -28.18
C VAL A 602 45.98 -27.66 -28.08
N LYS A 603 45.15 -28.61 -27.65
CA LYS A 603 45.48 -30.03 -27.53
C LYS A 603 44.75 -30.85 -28.58
N CYS A 604 45.48 -31.69 -29.29
CA CYS A 604 44.90 -32.56 -30.32
C CYS A 604 44.90 -34.01 -29.84
N ILE A 605 43.73 -34.54 -29.48
CA ILE A 605 43.57 -35.92 -29.01
C ILE A 605 42.73 -36.67 -30.05
N ASN A 606 43.30 -37.71 -30.67
CA ASN A 606 42.71 -38.44 -31.79
C ASN A 606 42.36 -37.53 -32.99
N LYS A 607 41.08 -37.45 -33.36
CA LYS A 607 40.54 -36.60 -34.44
C LYS A 607 39.94 -35.28 -33.95
N SER A 608 39.94 -35.03 -32.64
CA SER A 608 39.30 -33.86 -32.02
C SER A 608 40.32 -32.81 -31.62
N VAL A 609 39.92 -31.54 -31.70
CA VAL A 609 40.71 -30.39 -31.22
C VAL A 609 40.10 -29.94 -29.89
N TYR A 610 40.92 -29.82 -28.86
CA TYR A 610 40.54 -29.31 -27.54
C TYR A 610 41.24 -27.98 -27.29
N LEU A 611 40.49 -27.01 -26.82
CA LEU A 611 40.92 -25.68 -26.42
C LEU A 611 40.89 -25.61 -24.91
N GLU A 612 42.05 -25.45 -24.28
CA GLU A 612 42.13 -25.15 -22.85
C GLU A 612 42.29 -23.65 -22.68
N ILE A 613 41.36 -23.05 -21.95
CA ILE A 613 41.16 -21.62 -21.82
C ILE A 613 41.49 -21.22 -20.38
N SER A 614 42.41 -20.28 -20.20
CA SER A 614 42.96 -19.93 -18.88
C SER A 614 42.95 -18.43 -18.54
N GLY A 615 42.40 -17.57 -19.41
CA GLY A 615 42.27 -16.12 -19.18
C GLY A 615 41.19 -15.45 -20.04
N SER A 616 41.08 -14.12 -19.93
CA SER A 616 39.97 -13.32 -20.47
C SER A 616 40.05 -12.91 -21.95
N ASP A 617 41.15 -13.24 -22.65
CA ASP A 617 41.29 -13.00 -24.10
C ASP A 617 41.93 -14.21 -24.79
N PRO A 618 41.24 -15.36 -24.86
CA PRO A 618 41.71 -16.54 -25.57
C PRO A 618 41.44 -16.39 -27.07
N TRP A 619 42.47 -16.55 -27.90
CA TRP A 619 42.29 -16.51 -29.36
C TRP A 619 43.30 -17.38 -30.09
N MET A 620 42.92 -17.81 -31.30
CA MET A 620 43.82 -18.44 -32.27
C MET A 620 43.72 -17.76 -33.64
N VAL A 621 44.81 -17.72 -34.40
CA VAL A 621 44.90 -17.14 -35.74
C VAL A 621 45.35 -18.17 -36.76
N LEU A 622 44.65 -18.23 -37.90
CA LEU A 622 44.96 -19.06 -39.06
C LEU A 622 45.35 -18.18 -40.26
N ASP A 623 46.51 -18.44 -40.85
CA ASP A 623 46.92 -17.85 -42.13
C ASP A 623 46.49 -18.71 -43.31
N LEU A 624 45.36 -18.34 -43.92
CA LEU A 624 44.76 -19.09 -45.05
C LEU A 624 45.70 -19.19 -46.25
N LYS A 625 46.63 -18.24 -46.43
CA LYS A 625 47.62 -18.27 -47.53
C LYS A 625 48.50 -19.51 -47.46
N THR A 626 48.74 -20.02 -46.26
CA THR A 626 49.60 -21.21 -46.02
C THR A 626 48.85 -22.53 -46.12
N LEU A 627 47.52 -22.49 -46.23
CA LEU A 627 46.65 -23.66 -46.20
C LEU A 627 46.28 -24.20 -47.59
N GLY A 628 46.73 -23.55 -48.67
CA GLY A 628 46.59 -24.06 -50.03
C GLY A 628 45.17 -23.98 -50.60
N LEU A 629 44.37 -22.99 -50.16
CA LEU A 629 43.04 -22.75 -50.72
C LEU A 629 43.12 -22.42 -52.23
N PRO A 630 42.16 -22.87 -53.05
CA PRO A 630 42.06 -22.47 -54.45
C PRO A 630 42.00 -20.94 -54.57
N SER A 631 42.66 -20.38 -55.59
CA SER A 631 42.74 -18.93 -55.78
C SER A 631 41.38 -18.26 -56.05
N ASP A 632 40.39 -19.05 -56.47
CA ASP A 632 39.01 -18.67 -56.75
C ASP A 632 38.03 -19.04 -55.61
N PHE A 633 38.52 -19.51 -54.46
CA PHE A 633 37.70 -19.84 -53.30
C PHE A 633 37.46 -18.59 -52.44
N ASP A 634 36.34 -17.92 -52.67
CA ASP A 634 35.84 -16.81 -51.87
C ASP A 634 34.73 -17.30 -50.92
N PHE A 635 34.73 -16.84 -49.67
CA PHE A 635 33.80 -17.35 -48.64
C PHE A 635 33.13 -16.22 -47.87
N CYS A 636 31.91 -16.46 -47.41
CA CYS A 636 31.14 -15.53 -46.57
C CYS A 636 30.58 -16.19 -45.32
N GLU A 637 30.85 -17.48 -45.09
CA GLU A 637 30.40 -18.20 -43.92
C GLU A 637 31.51 -19.04 -43.31
N ILE A 638 31.49 -19.14 -41.99
CA ILE A 638 32.39 -19.99 -41.21
C ILE A 638 31.55 -20.82 -40.26
N HIS A 639 31.70 -22.15 -40.31
CA HIS A 639 30.92 -23.09 -39.52
C HIS A 639 31.82 -23.75 -38.48
N VAL A 640 31.43 -23.68 -37.21
CA VAL A 640 32.16 -24.27 -36.08
C VAL A 640 31.21 -25.11 -35.24
N THR A 641 31.52 -26.39 -35.01
CA THR A 641 30.82 -27.20 -34.01
C THR A 641 31.66 -27.23 -32.75
N ILE A 642 31.16 -26.64 -31.66
CA ILE A 642 31.86 -26.50 -30.38
C ILE A 642 31.04 -27.13 -29.24
N THR A 643 31.72 -27.85 -28.36
CA THR A 643 31.16 -28.42 -27.12
C THR A 643 32.00 -27.95 -25.96
N TRP A 644 31.38 -27.34 -24.95
CA TRP A 644 32.03 -26.94 -23.71
C TRP A 644 31.98 -28.10 -22.71
N GLU A 645 33.11 -28.41 -22.05
CA GLU A 645 33.27 -29.56 -21.15
C GLU A 645 33.59 -29.18 -19.70
#